data_AF-A0A8H4EWL5-F1
#
_entry.id   AF-A0A8H4EWL5-F1
#
_cell.length_a   1.000
_cell.length_b   1.000
_cell.length_c   1.000
_cell.angle_alpha   90.00
_cell.angle_beta   90.00
_cell.angle_gamma   90.00
#
_symmetry.space_group_name_H-M   'P 1'
#
loop_
_entity.id
_entity.type
_entity.pdbx_description
1 polymer ?
#
loop_
_entity_poly.entity_id
_entity_poly.type
_entity_poly.pdbx_seq_one_letter_code
_entity_poly.pdbx_strand_id
1 'polypeptide(L)'
;MDGEKIFQERSIVAACNHIINYCDTHINTTSSLSDHYVRSFHTFFPTLLVYIFGSPSARGWIQTETDKQQDSAIRNLLLVNGSFFQALVKLSMYPEYSYDLVTESLPSDVRNVLATGAIHLLPRVYKNSSYTEASKTTNSVNIRTTATKQSTLVATTIGGNRKIRFNMLQFYLYYFASVPTWPPLVPPPQPSVMGLIRGAPTANAKTATTVNNASLNPKSVGYGTIRSTTTTASTGNSSTPYQIPGKLRSIILSVYSSVFEEYFDCFVPINKSKTFPHIVNTFFLDTCIELWIRTSWVTTGQKLSLEYMHSIATFISNIVKHNLQQCLADEESVHYFVYTSVKDELFFMLSRLAHNWSKSDDYQQVVELWSMWAAPWRLGATPRSSEKEIYTPIKQGWAPFVLDNIPFYFSIVNIILQRTSTFEYKDVIQPATTALTSFTSSGSIRGQLRILYRLINVLKAEGLVDFLGLIERGLEIIQSNTISMVAAHPNSPFKQISMQCYGIETLDRSVQEQLTSVYKLFVELEERNTWRPQGLYSTEPRSEHLLKTLNLLHSAYLARSSAQNAAKAAQLKDAYDFLANTFKVTGTSHLLAPTSNTTSTATTSASTKESTVKHRRYQPRVVGLGEGGYLTLEEKILLRDGKAVCSRDNIRAMGPRAKTYVRSYEDPTLVRWSLQLDDNLNRYYKRWESKPKCLPDELSTRAWAHRVTFTYTVVFGLLLIYILYRSFI
;
A
#
# COMPACT_ATOMS: atom_id res chain seq x y z
N MET A 1 19.28 -32.50 -18.82
CA MET A 1 19.03 -31.63 -19.97
C MET A 1 20.36 -30.95 -20.23
N ASP A 2 21.14 -31.42 -21.21
CA ASP A 2 22.46 -30.86 -21.54
C ASP A 2 22.32 -29.52 -22.30
N GLY A 3 21.50 -28.63 -21.73
CA GLY A 3 20.96 -27.43 -22.38
C GLY A 3 21.93 -26.25 -22.39
N GLU A 4 23.00 -26.29 -21.60
CA GLU A 4 23.93 -25.15 -21.48
C GLU A 4 24.44 -24.69 -22.86
N LYS A 5 24.66 -25.60 -23.82
CA LYS A 5 25.09 -25.24 -25.18
C LYS A 5 24.05 -24.45 -25.97
N ILE A 6 22.77 -24.85 -25.93
CA ILE A 6 21.70 -24.18 -26.71
C ILE A 6 21.40 -22.79 -26.15
N PHE A 7 21.47 -22.62 -24.82
CA PHE A 7 21.31 -21.31 -24.20
C PHE A 7 22.57 -20.44 -24.34
N GLN A 8 23.76 -21.03 -24.56
CA GLN A 8 24.99 -20.33 -24.92
C GLN A 8 24.99 -19.81 -26.37
N GLU A 9 24.30 -20.48 -27.30
CA GLU A 9 24.14 -20.04 -28.69
C GLU A 9 23.25 -18.79 -28.84
N ARG A 10 22.61 -18.33 -27.75
CA ARG A 10 21.84 -17.07 -27.63
C ARG A 10 20.67 -16.88 -28.61
N SER A 11 20.26 -17.92 -29.36
CA SER A 11 19.05 -17.84 -30.19
C SER A 11 17.79 -18.11 -29.37
N ILE A 12 17.01 -17.06 -29.07
CA ILE A 12 15.75 -17.16 -28.33
C ILE A 12 14.77 -18.12 -29.02
N VAL A 13 14.68 -18.05 -30.34
CA VAL A 13 13.78 -18.91 -31.14
C VAL A 13 14.18 -20.37 -31.03
N ALA A 14 15.47 -20.68 -31.17
CA ALA A 14 15.96 -22.06 -31.04
C ALA A 14 15.74 -22.61 -29.63
N ALA A 15 15.97 -21.78 -28.59
CA ALA A 15 15.73 -22.16 -27.20
C ALA A 15 14.24 -22.44 -26.94
N CYS A 16 13.33 -21.58 -27.40
CA CYS A 16 11.89 -21.79 -27.27
C CYS A 16 11.44 -23.10 -27.93
N ASN A 17 11.85 -23.34 -29.18
CA ASN A 17 11.51 -24.55 -29.91
C ASN A 17 12.09 -25.81 -29.25
N HIS A 18 13.32 -25.73 -28.75
CA HIS A 18 13.94 -26.84 -28.02
C HIS A 18 13.15 -27.21 -26.77
N ILE A 19 12.72 -26.22 -25.97
CA ILE A 19 11.92 -26.46 -24.76
C ILE A 19 10.57 -27.08 -25.12
N ILE A 20 9.87 -26.52 -26.12
CA ILE A 20 8.57 -27.04 -26.58
C ILE A 20 8.74 -28.52 -26.99
N ASN A 21 9.71 -28.82 -27.85
CA ASN A 21 9.98 -30.17 -28.31
C ASN A 21 10.36 -31.11 -27.16
N TYR A 22 11.18 -30.66 -26.21
CA TYR A 22 11.57 -31.47 -25.05
C TYR A 22 10.36 -31.82 -24.17
N CYS A 23 9.50 -30.85 -23.89
CA CYS A 23 8.27 -31.07 -23.12
C CYS A 23 7.33 -32.03 -23.84
N ASP A 24 7.19 -31.88 -25.16
CA ASP A 24 6.32 -32.71 -25.98
C ASP A 24 6.77 -34.17 -26.02
N THR A 25 8.03 -34.40 -26.39
CA THR A 25 8.57 -35.75 -26.63
C THR A 25 8.88 -36.51 -25.34
N HIS A 26 9.43 -35.85 -24.32
CA HIS A 26 9.95 -36.53 -23.13
C HIS A 26 9.00 -36.50 -21.93
N ILE A 27 8.13 -35.49 -21.82
CA ILE A 27 7.24 -35.31 -20.67
C ILE A 27 5.79 -35.65 -21.04
N ASN A 28 5.25 -35.08 -22.12
CA ASN A 28 3.82 -35.21 -22.42
C ASN A 28 3.46 -36.56 -23.05
N THR A 29 4.22 -36.99 -24.07
CA THR A 29 3.93 -38.19 -24.87
C THR A 29 4.01 -39.50 -24.08
N THR A 30 4.85 -39.56 -23.03
CA THR A 30 5.09 -40.79 -22.26
C THR A 30 4.00 -41.01 -21.21
N SER A 31 3.39 -42.20 -21.16
CA SER A 31 2.39 -42.52 -20.13
C SER A 31 3.00 -42.61 -18.73
N SER A 32 4.24 -43.09 -18.62
CA SER A 32 5.05 -43.11 -17.40
C SER A 32 6.14 -42.05 -17.45
N LEU A 33 6.28 -41.26 -16.38
CA LEU A 33 7.33 -40.25 -16.26
C LEU A 33 8.71 -40.92 -16.11
N SER A 34 9.64 -40.57 -17.00
CA SER A 34 11.04 -40.95 -16.86
C SER A 34 11.73 -40.03 -15.86
N ASP A 35 12.21 -40.59 -14.73
CA ASP A 35 12.87 -39.82 -13.67
C ASP A 35 14.04 -38.99 -14.21
N HIS A 36 14.83 -39.55 -15.13
CA HIS A 36 15.98 -38.85 -15.72
C HIS A 36 15.60 -37.54 -16.42
N TYR A 37 14.57 -37.57 -17.28
CA TYR A 37 14.16 -36.39 -18.06
C TYR A 37 13.39 -35.38 -17.22
N VAL A 38 12.55 -35.86 -16.30
CA VAL A 38 11.75 -35.00 -15.42
C VAL A 38 12.64 -34.32 -14.40
N ARG A 39 13.53 -35.05 -13.74
CA ARG A 39 14.47 -34.47 -12.76
C ARG A 39 15.39 -33.44 -13.41
N SER A 40 15.87 -33.73 -14.62
CA SER A 40 16.62 -32.77 -15.44
C SER A 40 15.84 -31.47 -15.67
N PHE A 41 14.57 -31.57 -16.08
CA PHE A 41 13.73 -30.41 -16.32
C PHE A 41 13.41 -29.65 -15.04
N HIS A 42 13.01 -30.36 -13.97
CA HIS A 42 12.72 -29.80 -12.66
C HIS A 42 13.92 -29.01 -12.09
N THR A 43 15.14 -29.54 -12.20
CA THR A 43 16.35 -28.84 -11.74
C THR A 43 16.66 -27.60 -12.59
N PHE A 44 16.43 -27.67 -13.90
CA PHE A 44 16.68 -26.55 -14.82
C PHE A 44 15.57 -25.48 -14.80
N PHE A 45 14.37 -25.82 -14.35
CA PHE A 45 13.19 -24.98 -14.49
C PHE A 45 13.33 -23.58 -13.86
N PRO A 46 13.83 -23.39 -12.62
CA PRO A 46 14.03 -22.04 -12.08
C PRO A 46 14.97 -21.19 -12.94
N THR A 47 16.02 -21.80 -13.51
CA THR A 47 16.94 -21.14 -14.43
C THR A 47 16.25 -20.74 -15.73
N LEU A 48 15.39 -21.61 -16.26
CA LEU A 48 14.57 -21.29 -17.42
C LEU A 48 13.65 -20.07 -17.16
N LEU A 49 13.04 -19.98 -15.97
CA LEU A 49 12.20 -18.83 -15.62
C LEU A 49 13.01 -17.53 -15.55
N VAL A 50 14.26 -17.58 -15.06
CA VAL A 50 15.17 -16.42 -15.09
C VAL A 50 15.49 -16.00 -16.53
N TYR A 51 15.69 -16.95 -17.45
CA TYR A 51 15.91 -16.62 -18.87
C TYR A 51 14.70 -15.96 -19.51
N ILE A 52 13.50 -16.49 -19.28
CA ILE A 52 12.27 -15.97 -19.89
C ILE A 52 11.89 -14.62 -19.28
N PHE A 53 11.75 -14.59 -17.95
CA PHE A 53 11.12 -13.50 -17.22
C PHE A 53 12.11 -12.52 -16.60
N GLY A 54 13.30 -12.99 -16.25
CA GLY A 54 14.32 -12.23 -15.50
C GLY A 54 14.32 -12.56 -14.02
N SER A 55 14.98 -11.72 -13.23
CA SER A 55 14.93 -11.76 -11.77
C SER A 55 15.11 -10.34 -11.21
N PRO A 56 15.08 -10.11 -9.89
CA PRO A 56 15.42 -8.80 -9.35
C PRO A 56 16.84 -8.33 -9.72
N SER A 57 17.76 -9.26 -9.97
CA SER A 57 19.16 -8.98 -10.30
C SER A 57 19.55 -9.22 -11.76
N ALA A 58 18.70 -9.90 -12.54
CA ALA A 58 18.95 -10.24 -13.94
C ALA A 58 17.77 -9.85 -14.83
N ARG A 59 17.99 -9.79 -16.15
CA ARG A 59 16.94 -9.49 -17.13
C ARG A 59 16.68 -10.69 -18.00
N GLY A 60 15.40 -11.00 -18.19
CA GLY A 60 14.95 -12.07 -19.08
C GLY A 60 14.61 -11.54 -20.46
N TRP A 61 14.28 -12.46 -21.36
CA TRP A 61 13.92 -12.17 -22.75
C TRP A 61 12.81 -11.13 -22.88
N ILE A 62 11.78 -11.19 -22.02
CA ILE A 62 10.65 -10.25 -22.08
C ILE A 62 10.99 -8.82 -21.61
N GLN A 63 12.19 -8.62 -21.05
CA GLN A 63 12.70 -7.33 -20.57
C GLN A 63 13.85 -6.80 -21.45
N THR A 64 14.16 -7.50 -22.55
CA THR A 64 15.17 -7.11 -23.54
C THR A 64 14.51 -6.78 -24.87
N GLU A 65 15.16 -5.96 -25.70
CA GLU A 65 14.75 -5.76 -27.08
C GLU A 65 14.76 -7.09 -27.84
N THR A 66 13.61 -7.42 -28.43
CA THR A 66 13.37 -8.63 -29.20
C THR A 66 12.71 -8.27 -30.53
N ASP A 67 12.99 -9.04 -31.58
CA ASP A 67 12.29 -8.90 -32.85
C ASP A 67 10.91 -9.60 -32.82
N LYS A 68 10.12 -9.42 -33.89
CA LYS A 68 8.77 -10.01 -33.98
C LYS A 68 8.77 -11.54 -33.99
N GLN A 69 9.80 -12.18 -34.53
CA GLN A 69 9.90 -13.65 -34.58
C GLN A 69 10.22 -14.20 -33.19
N GLN A 70 11.12 -13.53 -32.46
CA GLN A 70 11.45 -13.83 -31.08
C GLN A 70 10.24 -13.63 -30.16
N ASP A 71 9.51 -12.51 -30.28
CA ASP A 71 8.27 -12.28 -29.54
C ASP A 71 7.24 -13.39 -29.83
N SER A 72 7.06 -13.78 -31.11
CA SER A 72 6.19 -14.89 -31.48
C SER A 72 6.62 -16.22 -30.86
N ALA A 73 7.92 -16.53 -30.87
CA ALA A 73 8.46 -17.76 -30.27
C ALA A 73 8.27 -17.80 -28.75
N ILE A 74 8.51 -16.69 -28.05
CA ILE A 74 8.27 -16.57 -26.60
C ILE A 74 6.77 -16.74 -26.32
N ARG A 75 5.90 -16.07 -27.09
CA ARG A 75 4.45 -16.22 -26.92
C ARG A 75 4.02 -17.68 -27.11
N ASN A 76 4.49 -18.34 -28.17
CA ASN A 76 4.17 -19.75 -28.45
C ASN A 76 4.63 -20.69 -27.33
N LEU A 77 5.81 -20.44 -26.73
CA LEU A 77 6.29 -21.17 -25.58
C LEU A 77 5.37 -21.02 -24.37
N LEU A 78 4.80 -19.83 -24.17
CA LEU A 78 3.98 -19.49 -22.99
C LEU A 78 2.47 -19.73 -23.18
N LEU A 79 2.02 -20.30 -24.31
CA LEU A 79 0.60 -20.60 -24.54
C LEU A 79 0.04 -21.56 -23.49
N VAL A 80 -1.16 -21.30 -22.99
CA VAL A 80 -1.81 -22.14 -21.96
C VAL A 80 -2.06 -23.56 -22.47
N ASN A 81 -2.37 -23.69 -23.76
CA ASN A 81 -2.61 -24.98 -24.41
C ASN A 81 -1.34 -25.59 -25.04
N GLY A 82 -0.18 -24.95 -24.88
CA GLY A 82 1.08 -25.41 -25.47
C GLY A 82 1.73 -26.58 -24.72
N SER A 83 2.62 -27.31 -25.39
CA SER A 83 3.30 -28.49 -24.82
C SER A 83 4.10 -28.15 -23.54
N PHE A 84 4.69 -26.95 -23.47
CA PHE A 84 5.38 -26.49 -22.26
C PHE A 84 4.42 -26.40 -21.07
N PHE A 85 3.27 -25.75 -21.23
CA PHE A 85 2.30 -25.58 -20.15
C PHE A 85 1.70 -26.94 -19.74
N GLN A 86 1.36 -27.80 -20.71
CA GLN A 86 0.88 -29.17 -20.44
C GLN A 86 1.89 -30.01 -19.63
N ALA A 87 3.19 -29.82 -19.87
CA ALA A 87 4.22 -30.47 -19.06
C ALA A 87 4.19 -29.98 -17.61
N LEU A 88 4.01 -28.66 -17.37
CA LEU A 88 3.85 -28.11 -16.02
C LEU A 88 2.60 -28.67 -15.33
N VAL A 89 1.49 -28.75 -16.04
CA VAL A 89 0.24 -29.37 -15.57
C VAL A 89 0.49 -30.80 -15.10
N LYS A 90 1.12 -31.62 -15.95
CA LYS A 90 1.40 -33.03 -15.66
C LYS A 90 2.32 -33.18 -14.45
N LEU A 91 3.41 -32.41 -14.40
CA LEU A 91 4.38 -32.47 -13.31
C LEU A 91 3.85 -31.93 -11.98
N SER A 92 2.83 -31.06 -12.01
CA SER A 92 2.20 -30.53 -10.79
C SER A 92 1.39 -31.56 -10.01
N MET A 93 1.08 -32.70 -10.63
CA MET A 93 0.39 -33.81 -9.96
C MET A 93 1.33 -34.63 -9.05
N TYR A 94 2.64 -34.38 -9.10
CA TYR A 94 3.69 -35.14 -8.42
C TYR A 94 4.36 -34.27 -7.34
N PRO A 95 4.09 -34.53 -6.04
CA PRO A 95 4.61 -33.71 -4.94
C PRO A 95 6.14 -33.63 -4.86
N GLU A 96 6.86 -34.63 -5.36
CA GLU A 96 8.32 -34.71 -5.43
C GLU A 96 8.96 -33.62 -6.32
N TYR A 97 8.19 -33.05 -7.25
CA TYR A 97 8.62 -31.96 -8.15
C TYR A 97 8.08 -30.59 -7.70
N SER A 98 7.84 -30.44 -6.40
CA SER A 98 7.42 -29.18 -5.80
C SER A 98 8.61 -28.32 -5.35
N TYR A 99 8.42 -27.01 -5.32
CA TYR A 99 9.41 -26.03 -4.91
C TYR A 99 9.08 -25.46 -3.53
N ASP A 100 10.02 -25.56 -2.59
CA ASP A 100 9.94 -24.87 -1.31
C ASP A 100 10.28 -23.39 -1.51
N LEU A 101 9.39 -22.51 -1.07
CA LEU A 101 9.71 -21.08 -1.00
C LEU A 101 10.64 -20.82 0.17
N VAL A 102 11.66 -20.01 -0.10
CA VAL A 102 12.60 -19.57 0.92
C VAL A 102 11.88 -18.59 1.84
N THR A 103 11.80 -18.90 3.13
CA THR A 103 11.04 -18.12 4.12
C THR A 103 11.44 -16.65 4.10
N GLU A 104 12.71 -16.34 3.88
CA GLU A 104 13.24 -14.98 3.81
C GLU A 104 12.67 -14.17 2.63
N SER A 105 12.23 -14.83 1.57
CA SER A 105 11.62 -14.20 0.39
C SER A 105 10.13 -13.87 0.56
N LEU A 106 9.49 -14.37 1.62
CA LEU A 106 8.08 -14.09 1.90
C LEU A 106 7.88 -12.70 2.51
N PRO A 107 6.70 -12.08 2.31
CA PRO A 107 6.30 -10.84 2.98
C PRO A 107 6.48 -10.92 4.51
N SER A 108 6.82 -9.80 5.15
CA SER A 108 7.16 -9.80 6.58
C SER A 108 6.01 -10.25 7.48
N ASP A 109 4.77 -9.88 7.14
CA ASP A 109 3.56 -10.33 7.81
C ASP A 109 3.38 -11.85 7.68
N VAL A 110 3.57 -12.40 6.48
CA VAL A 110 3.55 -13.85 6.24
C VAL A 110 4.62 -14.57 7.06
N ARG A 111 5.85 -14.05 7.10
CA ARG A 111 6.93 -14.61 7.94
C ARG A 111 6.56 -14.60 9.42
N ASN A 112 5.97 -13.50 9.90
CA ASN A 112 5.53 -13.38 11.29
C ASN A 112 4.38 -14.36 11.60
N VAL A 113 3.44 -14.54 10.69
CA VAL A 113 2.35 -15.52 10.82
C VAL A 113 2.89 -16.95 10.85
N LEU A 114 3.85 -17.28 9.98
CA LEU A 114 4.52 -18.58 9.98
C LEU A 114 5.31 -18.82 11.28
N ALA A 115 6.04 -17.80 11.76
CA ALA A 115 6.79 -17.88 13.01
C ALA A 115 5.90 -18.03 14.25
N THR A 116 4.70 -17.45 14.23
CA THR A 116 3.71 -17.56 15.32
C THR A 116 2.83 -18.80 15.22
N GLY A 117 2.82 -19.50 14.07
CA GLY A 117 1.95 -20.64 13.80
C GLY A 117 0.48 -20.28 13.55
N ALA A 118 0.16 -18.99 13.34
CA ALA A 118 -1.20 -18.48 13.20
C ALA A 118 -1.78 -18.63 11.77
N ILE A 119 -1.79 -19.85 11.25
CA ILE A 119 -1.97 -20.14 9.81
C ILE A 119 -3.32 -19.73 9.25
N HIS A 120 -4.34 -19.64 10.10
CA HIS A 120 -5.64 -19.12 9.72
C HIS A 120 -5.56 -17.65 9.26
N LEU A 121 -4.50 -16.92 9.62
CA LEU A 121 -4.21 -15.55 9.19
C LEU A 121 -3.33 -15.47 7.93
N LEU A 122 -2.88 -16.61 7.36
CA LEU A 122 -2.13 -16.57 6.11
C LEU A 122 -3.03 -16.13 4.96
N PRO A 123 -2.51 -15.30 4.04
CA PRO A 123 -3.16 -15.06 2.76
C PRO A 123 -3.50 -16.36 2.03
N ARG A 124 -4.60 -16.36 1.27
CA ARG A 124 -5.19 -17.56 0.66
C ARG A 124 -4.19 -18.33 -0.21
N VAL A 125 -3.33 -17.62 -0.95
CA VAL A 125 -2.27 -18.20 -1.79
C VAL A 125 -1.29 -19.09 -1.00
N TYR A 126 -1.00 -18.73 0.26
CA TYR A 126 -0.07 -19.45 1.12
C TYR A 126 -0.77 -20.48 2.01
N LYS A 127 -2.02 -20.23 2.40
CA LYS A 127 -2.79 -21.11 3.30
C LYS A 127 -2.89 -22.54 2.77
N ASN A 128 -3.25 -22.68 1.50
CA ASN A 128 -3.42 -23.99 0.83
C ASN A 128 -2.08 -24.66 0.48
N SER A 129 -0.98 -23.92 0.58
CA SER A 129 0.37 -24.33 0.19
C SER A 129 1.28 -24.55 1.41
N SER A 130 0.73 -24.50 2.62
CA SER A 130 1.47 -24.66 3.86
C SER A 130 1.60 -26.15 4.23
N TYR A 131 2.84 -26.61 4.43
CA TYR A 131 3.14 -28.00 4.77
C TYR A 131 3.98 -28.11 6.04
N THR A 132 3.76 -29.17 6.81
CA THR A 132 4.52 -29.49 8.02
C THR A 132 5.52 -30.61 7.70
N GLU A 133 6.80 -30.33 7.85
CA GLU A 133 7.87 -31.31 7.59
C GLU A 133 7.86 -32.44 8.64
N ALA A 134 7.22 -33.57 8.31
CA ALA A 134 7.01 -34.70 9.22
C ALA A 134 8.33 -35.32 9.75
N SER A 135 9.44 -35.17 9.03
CA SER A 135 10.74 -35.75 9.40
C SER A 135 11.43 -35.08 10.60
N LYS A 136 10.92 -33.94 11.08
CA LYS A 136 11.49 -33.19 12.22
C LYS A 136 10.56 -33.12 13.44
N THR A 137 9.42 -33.80 13.41
CA THR A 137 8.52 -33.87 14.57
C THR A 137 9.09 -34.87 15.58
N THR A 138 10.09 -34.44 16.36
CA THR A 138 10.56 -35.23 17.51
C THR A 138 9.44 -35.28 18.56
N ASN A 139 8.96 -36.48 18.85
CA ASN A 139 7.89 -36.79 19.80
C ASN A 139 8.27 -36.54 21.27
N SER A 140 8.90 -35.43 21.62
CA SER A 140 9.09 -35.03 23.02
C SER A 140 7.96 -34.09 23.46
N VAL A 141 6.74 -34.63 23.52
CA VAL A 141 5.62 -33.95 24.18
C VAL A 141 5.93 -33.83 25.67
N ASN A 142 6.44 -32.66 26.08
CA ASN A 142 6.64 -32.36 27.49
C ASN A 142 5.28 -32.00 28.11
N ILE A 143 4.59 -33.02 28.64
CA ILE A 143 3.24 -32.97 29.22
C ILE A 143 3.14 -31.90 30.33
N ARG A 144 4.25 -31.59 31.00
CA ARG A 144 4.31 -30.60 32.08
C ARG A 144 4.15 -29.16 31.58
N THR A 145 4.60 -28.87 30.37
CA THR A 145 4.51 -27.53 29.74
C THR A 145 3.15 -27.29 29.07
N THR A 146 2.40 -28.35 28.78
CA THR A 146 1.06 -28.28 28.18
C THR A 146 -0.02 -28.04 29.23
N ALA A 147 0.13 -28.58 30.44
CA ALA A 147 -0.83 -28.40 31.54
C ALA A 147 -0.91 -26.95 32.09
N THR A 148 0.17 -26.15 31.98
CA THR A 148 0.18 -24.74 32.42
C THR A 148 -0.28 -23.74 31.35
N LYS A 149 -0.52 -24.19 30.11
CA LYS A 149 -0.77 -23.34 28.93
C LYS A 149 -2.24 -23.27 28.47
N GLN A 150 -3.16 -23.95 29.14
CA GLN A 150 -4.60 -23.96 28.78
C GLN A 150 -5.39 -22.69 29.18
N SER A 151 -4.75 -21.66 29.75
CA SER A 151 -5.46 -20.48 30.30
C SER A 151 -5.34 -19.19 29.47
N THR A 152 -4.68 -19.21 28.31
CA THR A 152 -4.58 -18.02 27.44
C THR A 152 -4.95 -18.36 25.99
N LEU A 153 -5.78 -17.50 25.37
CA LEU A 153 -6.19 -17.47 23.96
C LEU A 153 -5.02 -17.25 22.97
N VAL A 154 -3.80 -17.64 23.32
CA VAL A 154 -2.61 -17.54 22.48
C VAL A 154 -2.50 -18.80 21.65
N ALA A 155 -2.42 -18.63 20.33
CA ALA A 155 -2.29 -19.70 19.35
C ALA A 155 -1.29 -20.79 19.80
N THR A 156 -1.74 -22.04 19.73
CA THR A 156 -0.99 -23.25 20.06
C THR A 156 0.33 -23.31 19.28
N THR A 157 1.44 -23.10 19.98
CA THR A 157 2.81 -23.39 19.52
C THR A 157 3.08 -24.89 19.59
N ILE A 158 2.31 -25.70 18.85
CA ILE A 158 2.70 -27.09 18.56
C ILE A 158 3.60 -27.01 17.33
N GLY A 159 4.89 -26.89 17.62
CA GLY A 159 5.95 -26.50 16.70
C GLY A 159 6.35 -27.59 15.72
N GLY A 160 5.97 -27.40 14.46
CA GLY A 160 6.76 -27.83 13.31
C GLY A 160 7.15 -26.59 12.51
N ASN A 161 8.38 -26.52 12.00
CA ASN A 161 8.78 -25.49 11.04
C ASN A 161 7.93 -25.66 9.78
N ARG A 162 6.83 -24.91 9.69
CA ARG A 162 5.99 -24.93 8.50
C ARG A 162 6.67 -24.16 7.38
N LYS A 163 6.65 -24.77 6.20
CA LYS A 163 7.17 -24.18 4.96
C LYS A 163 6.03 -23.99 3.98
N ILE A 164 6.21 -23.03 3.09
CA ILE A 164 5.33 -22.87 1.93
C ILE A 164 5.95 -23.65 0.79
N ARG A 165 5.17 -24.55 0.19
CA ARG A 165 5.58 -25.39 -0.94
C ARG A 165 4.59 -25.22 -2.06
N PHE A 166 5.07 -24.88 -3.25
CA PHE A 166 4.27 -24.80 -4.46
C PHE A 166 4.55 -25.99 -5.36
N ASN A 167 3.51 -26.55 -5.96
CA ASN A 167 3.72 -27.45 -7.09
C ASN A 167 4.32 -26.69 -8.28
N MET A 168 4.74 -27.40 -9.33
CA MET A 168 5.47 -26.80 -10.45
C MET A 168 4.69 -25.68 -11.17
N LEU A 169 3.38 -25.87 -11.38
CA LEU A 169 2.52 -24.88 -12.03
C LEU A 169 2.22 -23.68 -11.12
N GLN A 170 1.97 -23.91 -9.84
CA GLN A 170 1.82 -22.84 -8.85
C GLN A 170 3.09 -21.99 -8.78
N PHE A 171 4.27 -22.63 -8.77
CA PHE A 171 5.55 -21.94 -8.79
C PHE A 171 5.73 -21.10 -10.06
N TYR A 172 5.38 -21.65 -11.23
CA TYR A 172 5.37 -20.93 -12.51
C TYR A 172 4.48 -19.68 -12.47
N LEU A 173 3.22 -19.83 -12.07
CA LEU A 173 2.24 -18.75 -12.04
C LEU A 173 2.63 -17.66 -11.03
N TYR A 174 3.17 -18.05 -9.87
CA TYR A 174 3.69 -17.12 -8.88
C TYR A 174 4.89 -16.34 -9.42
N TYR A 175 5.82 -17.01 -10.12
CA TYR A 175 6.96 -16.35 -10.74
C TYR A 175 6.54 -15.37 -11.84
N PHE A 176 5.61 -15.80 -12.71
CA PHE A 176 5.02 -14.98 -13.76
C PHE A 176 4.38 -13.71 -13.20
N ALA A 177 3.58 -13.83 -12.13
CA ALA A 177 2.95 -12.69 -11.47
C ALA A 177 3.95 -11.83 -10.69
N SER A 178 5.13 -12.34 -10.34
CA SER A 178 6.17 -11.55 -9.64
C SER A 178 6.88 -10.55 -10.56
N VAL A 179 6.89 -10.77 -11.88
CA VAL A 179 7.67 -9.96 -12.84
C VAL A 179 7.41 -8.44 -12.74
N PRO A 180 6.16 -7.95 -12.69
CA PRO A 180 5.88 -6.52 -12.64
C PRO A 180 6.32 -5.87 -11.32
N THR A 181 6.52 -6.67 -10.27
CA THR A 181 6.91 -6.18 -8.94
C THR A 181 8.40 -5.89 -8.82
N TRP A 182 9.22 -6.34 -9.78
CA TRP A 182 10.66 -6.17 -9.70
C TRP A 182 11.08 -4.73 -10.04
N PRO A 183 12.07 -4.18 -9.31
CA PRO A 183 12.54 -2.83 -9.58
C PRO A 183 13.20 -2.75 -10.97
N PRO A 184 13.05 -1.62 -11.68
CA PRO A 184 13.80 -1.37 -12.91
C PRO A 184 15.31 -1.30 -12.58
N LEU A 185 16.13 -2.06 -13.30
CA LEU A 185 17.58 -2.00 -13.21
C LEU A 185 18.00 -0.69 -13.86
N VAL A 186 18.50 0.22 -13.04
CA VAL A 186 19.10 1.47 -13.51
C VAL A 186 20.42 1.09 -14.20
N PRO A 187 20.67 1.54 -15.45
CA PRO A 187 21.98 1.33 -16.06
C PRO A 187 23.06 2.01 -15.20
N PRO A 188 24.26 1.42 -15.06
CA PRO A 188 25.35 2.05 -14.33
C PRO A 188 25.64 3.44 -14.92
N PRO A 189 25.98 4.44 -14.08
CA PRO A 189 26.36 5.76 -14.59
C PRO A 189 27.52 5.60 -15.56
N GLN A 190 27.31 5.95 -16.82
CA GLN A 190 28.38 5.98 -17.81
C GLN A 190 29.40 7.04 -17.37
N PRO A 191 30.70 6.72 -17.30
CA PRO A 191 31.72 7.73 -17.10
C PRO A 191 31.71 8.67 -18.32
N SER A 192 31.42 9.94 -18.08
CA SER A 192 31.49 11.00 -19.08
C SER A 192 32.91 11.07 -19.64
N VAL A 193 33.10 10.63 -20.88
CA VAL A 193 34.35 10.85 -21.62
C VAL A 193 34.35 12.30 -22.09
N MET A 194 34.72 13.22 -21.19
CA MET A 194 35.12 14.57 -21.57
C MET A 194 36.17 15.04 -20.57
N GLY A 195 37.43 14.78 -20.91
CA GLY A 195 38.57 15.08 -20.07
C GLY A 195 39.88 14.96 -20.82
N LEU A 196 40.02 15.71 -21.92
CA LEU A 196 41.30 15.97 -22.57
C LEU A 196 41.27 17.40 -23.12
N ILE A 197 41.89 18.33 -22.39
CA ILE A 197 42.77 19.42 -22.86
C ILE A 197 43.17 20.31 -21.65
N ARG A 198 44.42 20.12 -21.21
CA ARG A 198 45.48 21.14 -20.93
C ARG A 198 45.30 22.20 -19.80
N GLY A 199 46.00 21.97 -18.67
CA GLY A 199 47.17 22.79 -18.23
C GLY A 199 47.01 24.03 -17.31
N ALA A 200 47.03 23.80 -15.98
CA ALA A 200 47.71 24.53 -14.86
C ALA A 200 47.60 26.08 -14.66
N PRO A 201 48.03 26.64 -13.49
CA PRO A 201 47.68 26.34 -12.10
C PRO A 201 47.31 27.62 -11.28
N THR A 202 46.62 27.49 -10.14
CA THR A 202 46.95 28.14 -8.84
C THR A 202 45.87 27.92 -7.77
N ALA A 203 46.34 27.93 -6.52
CA ALA A 203 45.66 27.53 -5.30
C ALA A 203 44.62 28.52 -4.77
N ASN A 204 43.56 28.02 -4.11
CA ASN A 204 43.38 28.21 -2.66
C ASN A 204 42.15 27.48 -2.10
N ALA A 205 42.34 26.94 -0.90
CA ALA A 205 41.40 26.19 -0.10
C ALA A 205 40.31 27.08 0.53
N LYS A 206 39.11 26.52 0.76
CA LYS A 206 38.57 26.19 2.10
C LYS A 206 37.05 25.94 2.07
N THR A 207 36.68 24.77 2.60
CA THR A 207 35.42 24.43 3.32
C THR A 207 34.08 24.81 2.69
N ALA A 208 33.40 23.80 2.13
CA ALA A 208 31.95 23.71 2.15
C ALA A 208 31.54 22.27 2.51
N THR A 209 30.77 22.17 3.58
CA THR A 209 30.34 20.99 4.31
C THR A 209 29.43 20.12 3.44
N THR A 210 29.88 18.91 3.11
CA THR A 210 29.09 17.90 2.41
C THR A 210 28.00 17.36 3.32
N VAL A 211 26.76 17.79 3.12
CA VAL A 211 25.59 17.12 3.69
C VAL A 211 25.28 15.91 2.80
N ASN A 212 25.80 14.76 3.20
CA ASN A 212 25.44 13.47 2.61
C ASN A 212 23.98 13.17 2.93
N ASN A 213 23.09 13.33 1.94
CA ASN A 213 21.79 12.67 1.94
C ASN A 213 22.02 11.19 1.61
N ALA A 214 22.30 10.41 2.66
CA ALA A 214 22.23 8.96 2.60
C ALA A 214 20.78 8.56 2.28
N SER A 215 20.57 8.07 1.06
CA SER A 215 19.36 7.34 0.70
C SER A 215 19.28 6.11 1.59
N LEU A 216 18.47 6.17 2.64
CA LEU A 216 18.08 4.99 3.40
C LEU A 216 17.20 4.13 2.49
N ASN A 217 17.84 3.16 1.84
CA ASN A 217 17.21 2.08 1.11
C ASN A 217 16.22 1.36 2.04
N PRO A 218 14.90 1.36 1.75
CA PRO A 218 14.07 0.29 2.28
C PRO A 218 14.57 -1.02 1.67
N LYS A 219 14.94 -1.99 2.51
CA LYS A 219 15.38 -3.32 2.06
C LYS A 219 14.40 -3.85 1.01
N SER A 220 14.81 -3.93 -0.25
CA SER A 220 14.00 -4.57 -1.28
C SER A 220 13.90 -6.05 -0.92
N VAL A 221 12.68 -6.57 -0.79
CA VAL A 221 12.43 -7.99 -0.59
C VAL A 221 13.01 -8.72 -1.80
N GLY A 222 14.04 -9.53 -1.57
CA GLY A 222 14.67 -10.34 -2.61
C GLY A 222 13.79 -11.51 -2.99
N TYR A 223 12.90 -11.31 -3.95
CA TYR A 223 12.20 -12.41 -4.62
C TYR A 223 13.20 -13.13 -5.54
N GLY A 224 13.99 -14.09 -5.03
CA GLY A 224 14.89 -14.84 -5.90
C GLY A 224 16.02 -15.64 -5.26
N THR A 225 16.27 -15.56 -3.95
CA THR A 225 17.26 -16.46 -3.34
C THR A 225 16.60 -17.82 -3.10
N ILE A 226 16.61 -18.69 -4.11
CA ILE A 226 16.01 -20.03 -4.06
C ILE A 226 17.14 -21.06 -3.96
N ARG A 227 17.17 -21.82 -2.87
CA ARG A 227 18.19 -22.85 -2.62
C ARG A 227 17.59 -24.22 -2.95
N SER A 228 18.08 -24.84 -4.01
CA SER A 228 17.81 -26.26 -4.25
C SER A 228 18.52 -27.08 -3.17
N THR A 229 17.84 -28.01 -2.53
CA THR A 229 18.42 -28.90 -1.51
C THR A 229 19.36 -29.90 -2.19
N THR A 230 20.61 -29.48 -2.43
CA THR A 230 21.87 -30.26 -2.42
C THR A 230 22.90 -29.49 -3.25
N THR A 231 23.81 -28.75 -2.59
CA THR A 231 25.23 -28.54 -2.95
C THR A 231 25.81 -27.35 -2.17
N THR A 232 26.88 -27.60 -1.42
CA THR A 232 27.82 -26.60 -0.90
C THR A 232 28.55 -25.93 -2.06
N ALA A 233 28.51 -24.61 -2.17
CA ALA A 233 29.31 -23.87 -3.14
C ALA A 233 30.09 -22.73 -2.46
N SER A 234 31.40 -22.76 -2.70
CA SER A 234 32.44 -21.82 -2.34
C SER A 234 32.30 -20.47 -3.06
N THR A 235 32.73 -19.41 -2.39
CA THR A 235 32.92 -18.05 -2.89
C THR A 235 33.90 -17.98 -4.07
N GLY A 236 33.43 -17.53 -5.24
CA GLY A 236 34.26 -17.17 -6.38
C GLY A 236 33.58 -16.08 -7.21
N ASN A 237 34.29 -14.96 -7.40
CA ASN A 237 33.87 -13.83 -8.24
C ASN A 237 33.69 -14.29 -9.70
N SER A 238 32.46 -14.29 -10.22
CA SER A 238 32.19 -14.42 -11.65
C SER A 238 31.09 -13.44 -12.06
N SER A 239 31.26 -12.82 -13.24
CA SER A 239 30.22 -12.08 -13.95
C SER A 239 28.95 -12.94 -14.03
N THR A 240 27.80 -12.41 -13.61
CA THR A 240 26.54 -13.18 -13.60
C THR A 240 26.27 -13.78 -14.98
N PRO A 241 26.17 -15.12 -15.13
CA PRO A 241 26.05 -15.81 -16.42
C PRO A 241 24.72 -15.55 -17.17
N TYR A 242 23.86 -14.69 -16.61
CA TYR A 242 22.48 -14.44 -17.05
C TYR A 242 22.29 -13.11 -17.79
N GLN A 243 23.36 -12.34 -18.05
CA GLN A 243 23.23 -11.10 -18.84
C GLN A 243 23.13 -11.42 -20.33
N ILE A 244 21.90 -11.38 -20.84
CA ILE A 244 21.62 -11.44 -22.27
C ILE A 244 21.99 -10.07 -22.86
N PRO A 245 22.86 -10.01 -23.88
CA PRO A 245 23.18 -8.75 -24.53
C PRO A 245 21.92 -8.22 -25.23
N GLY A 246 21.48 -7.03 -24.82
CA GLY A 246 20.32 -6.38 -25.42
C GLY A 246 20.04 -5.05 -24.73
N LYS A 247 19.43 -4.11 -25.45
CA LYS A 247 18.91 -2.90 -24.82
C LYS A 247 17.69 -3.28 -23.97
N LEU A 248 17.51 -2.58 -22.86
CA LEU A 248 16.38 -2.80 -21.96
C LEU A 248 15.08 -2.36 -22.63
N ARG A 249 14.06 -3.22 -22.55
CA ARG A 249 12.69 -2.96 -23.02
C ARG A 249 11.73 -3.07 -21.83
N SER A 250 10.68 -2.25 -21.84
CA SER A 250 9.62 -2.38 -20.85
C SER A 250 8.77 -3.63 -21.10
N ILE A 251 8.36 -4.33 -20.03
CA ILE A 251 7.44 -5.48 -20.14
C ILE A 251 6.08 -5.10 -20.72
N ILE A 252 5.68 -3.83 -20.60
CA ILE A 252 4.45 -3.29 -21.20
C ILE A 252 4.48 -3.44 -22.72
N LEU A 253 5.66 -3.26 -23.31
CA LEU A 253 5.84 -3.35 -24.76
C LEU A 253 6.02 -4.80 -25.21
N SER A 254 6.37 -5.74 -24.32
CA SER A 254 6.67 -7.13 -24.68
C SER A 254 5.41 -8.00 -24.74
N VAL A 255 5.58 -9.31 -24.95
CA VAL A 255 4.48 -10.27 -25.00
C VAL A 255 3.76 -10.46 -23.66
N TYR A 256 4.32 -9.95 -22.56
CA TYR A 256 3.82 -10.18 -21.20
C TYR A 256 2.33 -9.83 -21.03
N SER A 257 1.91 -8.63 -21.45
CA SER A 257 0.50 -8.21 -21.30
C SER A 257 -0.46 -9.13 -22.07
N SER A 258 -0.09 -9.55 -23.28
CA SER A 258 -0.93 -10.46 -24.09
C SER A 258 -1.03 -11.86 -23.50
N VAL A 259 0.07 -12.38 -22.92
CA VAL A 259 0.08 -13.68 -22.24
C VAL A 259 -0.72 -13.59 -20.94
N PHE A 260 -0.62 -12.48 -20.20
CA PHE A 260 -1.41 -12.26 -19.00
C PHE A 260 -2.91 -12.27 -19.29
N GLU A 261 -3.37 -11.58 -20.36
CA GLU A 261 -4.78 -11.60 -20.74
C GLU A 261 -5.27 -13.03 -21.06
N GLU A 262 -4.47 -13.82 -21.78
CA GLU A 262 -4.79 -15.23 -22.07
C GLU A 262 -4.86 -16.07 -20.79
N TYR A 263 -3.96 -15.83 -19.84
CA TYR A 263 -3.93 -16.54 -18.55
C TYR A 263 -5.11 -16.15 -17.68
N PHE A 264 -5.45 -14.87 -17.62
CA PHE A 264 -6.60 -14.38 -16.90
C PHE A 264 -7.88 -15.00 -17.46
N ASP A 265 -8.05 -14.99 -18.79
CA ASP A 265 -9.21 -15.58 -19.46
C ASP A 265 -9.35 -17.09 -19.23
N CYS A 266 -8.24 -17.81 -19.07
CA CYS A 266 -8.25 -19.24 -18.84
C CYS A 266 -8.46 -19.60 -17.36
N PHE A 267 -7.77 -18.91 -16.44
CA PHE A 267 -7.76 -19.27 -15.01
C PHE A 267 -8.77 -18.51 -14.17
N VAL A 268 -9.27 -17.38 -14.68
CA VAL A 268 -10.33 -16.57 -14.07
C VAL A 268 -11.46 -16.42 -15.11
N PRO A 269 -12.18 -17.51 -15.44
CA PRO A 269 -13.13 -17.56 -16.56
C PRO A 269 -14.45 -16.84 -16.23
N ILE A 270 -14.39 -15.52 -16.01
CA ILE A 270 -15.56 -14.68 -15.74
C ILE A 270 -16.54 -14.84 -16.90
N ASN A 271 -17.77 -15.25 -16.57
CA ASN A 271 -18.87 -15.53 -17.51
C ASN A 271 -18.63 -16.67 -18.54
N LYS A 272 -17.47 -17.34 -18.55
CA LYS A 272 -17.18 -18.48 -19.44
C LYS A 272 -17.42 -19.83 -18.77
N SER A 273 -17.29 -19.89 -17.43
CA SER A 273 -17.48 -21.11 -16.64
C SER A 273 -18.19 -20.81 -15.32
N LYS A 274 -18.89 -21.81 -14.78
CA LYS A 274 -19.49 -21.75 -13.44
C LYS A 274 -18.48 -22.04 -12.32
N THR A 275 -17.31 -22.59 -12.65
CA THR A 275 -16.29 -22.97 -11.66
C THR A 275 -14.89 -22.61 -12.13
N PHE A 276 -13.99 -22.37 -11.18
CA PHE A 276 -12.56 -22.25 -11.47
C PHE A 276 -12.01 -23.57 -12.04
N PRO A 277 -10.99 -23.52 -12.92
CA PRO A 277 -10.34 -24.73 -13.41
C PRO A 277 -9.72 -25.52 -12.26
N HIS A 278 -10.07 -26.80 -12.12
CA HIS A 278 -9.64 -27.65 -10.99
C HIS A 278 -8.11 -27.68 -10.79
N ILE A 279 -7.36 -27.50 -11.87
CA ILE A 279 -5.91 -27.58 -11.88
C ILE A 279 -5.22 -26.48 -11.07
N VAL A 280 -5.74 -25.25 -11.11
CA VAL A 280 -5.18 -24.09 -10.38
C VAL A 280 -6.16 -23.55 -9.34
N ASN A 281 -7.44 -23.89 -9.44
CA ASN A 281 -8.52 -23.35 -8.62
C ASN A 281 -8.42 -21.80 -8.57
N THR A 282 -8.46 -21.21 -7.38
CA THR A 282 -8.33 -19.76 -7.16
C THR A 282 -6.88 -19.28 -7.11
N PHE A 283 -5.88 -20.17 -7.24
CA PHE A 283 -4.48 -19.86 -6.95
C PHE A 283 -3.93 -18.69 -7.79
N PHE A 284 -4.26 -18.64 -9.09
CA PHE A 284 -3.79 -17.57 -9.96
C PHE A 284 -4.38 -16.21 -9.55
N LEU A 285 -5.69 -16.17 -9.27
CA LEU A 285 -6.36 -14.98 -8.75
C LEU A 285 -5.75 -14.54 -7.41
N ASP A 286 -5.59 -15.48 -6.46
CA ASP A 286 -5.03 -15.21 -5.15
C ASP A 286 -3.58 -14.71 -5.23
N THR A 287 -2.81 -15.21 -6.20
CA THR A 287 -1.45 -14.75 -6.49
C THR A 287 -1.43 -13.31 -6.99
N CYS A 288 -2.31 -12.95 -7.94
CA CYS A 288 -2.43 -11.56 -8.40
C CYS A 288 -2.89 -10.64 -7.27
N ILE A 289 -3.83 -11.05 -6.42
CA ILE A 289 -4.26 -10.25 -5.26
C ILE A 289 -3.10 -10.05 -4.29
N GLU A 290 -2.40 -11.12 -3.91
CA GLU A 290 -1.26 -11.05 -2.99
C GLU A 290 -0.15 -10.14 -3.54
N LEU A 291 0.32 -10.45 -4.75
CA LEU A 291 1.50 -9.82 -5.32
C LEU A 291 1.23 -8.44 -5.89
N TRP A 292 0.01 -8.13 -6.36
CA TRP A 292 -0.27 -6.87 -7.03
C TRP A 292 -1.08 -5.88 -6.19
N ILE A 293 -1.94 -6.37 -5.29
CA ILE A 293 -2.84 -5.52 -4.52
C ILE A 293 -2.40 -5.41 -3.06
N ARG A 294 -2.26 -6.54 -2.38
CA ARG A 294 -1.98 -6.56 -0.94
C ARG A 294 -0.58 -6.06 -0.62
N THR A 295 0.43 -6.59 -1.31
CA THR A 295 1.85 -6.25 -1.09
C THR A 295 2.29 -4.94 -1.75
N SER A 296 1.43 -4.29 -2.55
CA SER A 296 1.64 -2.94 -3.07
C SER A 296 1.75 -1.92 -1.95
N TRP A 297 2.99 -1.66 -1.50
CA TRP A 297 3.28 -0.67 -0.46
C TRP A 297 4.08 0.50 -1.03
N VAL A 298 3.60 1.71 -0.76
CA VAL A 298 4.27 2.97 -1.12
C VAL A 298 4.46 3.78 0.15
N THR A 299 5.71 4.09 0.49
CA THR A 299 5.98 5.04 1.58
C THR A 299 5.65 6.47 1.15
N THR A 300 5.37 7.36 2.09
CA THR A 300 4.98 8.74 1.80
C THR A 300 5.98 9.43 0.88
N GLY A 301 5.51 9.94 -0.26
CA GLY A 301 6.33 10.60 -1.26
C GLY A 301 6.94 9.69 -2.34
N GLN A 302 6.73 8.37 -2.27
CA GLN A 302 7.16 7.43 -3.31
C GLN A 302 6.03 7.17 -4.33
N LYS A 303 6.34 6.35 -5.35
CA LYS A 303 5.39 5.86 -6.36
C LYS A 303 5.72 4.43 -6.77
N LEU A 304 4.75 3.71 -7.30
CA LEU A 304 4.98 2.42 -7.95
C LEU A 304 5.63 2.63 -9.33
N SER A 305 6.28 1.60 -9.85
CA SER A 305 6.81 1.62 -11.22
C SER A 305 5.65 1.67 -12.23
N LEU A 306 5.91 2.22 -13.42
CA LEU A 306 4.91 2.30 -14.49
C LEU A 306 4.42 0.92 -14.91
N GLU A 307 5.34 -0.04 -15.00
CA GLU A 307 5.06 -1.44 -15.37
C GLU A 307 4.14 -2.13 -14.36
N TYR A 308 4.37 -1.84 -13.08
CA TYR A 308 3.56 -2.39 -12.01
C TYR A 308 2.15 -1.79 -12.02
N MET A 309 2.04 -0.46 -12.11
CA MET A 309 0.73 0.22 -12.25
C MET A 309 -0.03 -0.25 -13.49
N HIS A 310 0.64 -0.46 -14.62
CA HIS A 310 0.03 -0.98 -15.84
C HIS A 310 -0.52 -2.39 -15.64
N SER A 311 0.21 -3.27 -14.95
CA SER A 311 -0.23 -4.65 -14.67
C SER A 311 -1.44 -4.66 -13.73
N ILE A 312 -1.43 -3.83 -12.68
CA ILE A 312 -2.58 -3.64 -11.78
C ILE A 312 -3.79 -3.12 -12.56
N ALA A 313 -3.61 -2.10 -13.40
CA ALA A 313 -4.70 -1.55 -14.21
C ALA A 313 -5.25 -2.58 -15.20
N THR A 314 -4.40 -3.41 -15.80
CA THR A 314 -4.83 -4.49 -16.72
C THR A 314 -5.61 -5.57 -15.97
N PHE A 315 -5.15 -5.97 -14.77
CA PHE A 315 -5.87 -6.89 -13.90
C PHE A 315 -7.28 -6.38 -13.56
N ILE A 316 -7.37 -5.14 -13.07
CA ILE A 316 -8.66 -4.54 -12.72
C ILE A 316 -9.54 -4.34 -13.96
N SER A 317 -8.95 -3.96 -15.11
CA SER A 317 -9.68 -3.83 -16.37
C SER A 317 -10.31 -5.16 -16.79
N ASN A 318 -9.59 -6.28 -16.71
CA ASN A 318 -10.14 -7.59 -17.05
C ASN A 318 -11.29 -8.03 -16.12
N ILE A 319 -11.32 -7.56 -14.87
CA ILE A 319 -12.47 -7.80 -13.98
C ILE A 319 -13.67 -6.91 -14.40
N VAL A 320 -13.43 -5.61 -14.59
CA VAL A 320 -14.48 -4.60 -14.84
C VAL A 320 -15.01 -4.63 -16.29
N LYS A 321 -14.30 -5.24 -17.24
CA LYS A 321 -14.78 -5.47 -18.62
C LYS A 321 -16.09 -6.28 -18.63
N HIS A 322 -16.31 -7.10 -17.61
CA HIS A 322 -17.56 -7.85 -17.44
C HIS A 322 -18.57 -7.03 -16.63
N ASN A 323 -19.86 -7.23 -16.88
CA ASN A 323 -20.90 -6.49 -16.18
C ASN A 323 -20.97 -6.90 -14.70
N LEU A 324 -20.37 -6.10 -13.81
CA LEU A 324 -20.38 -6.32 -12.37
C LEU A 324 -21.79 -6.22 -11.72
N GLN A 325 -22.82 -5.75 -12.42
CA GLN A 325 -24.19 -5.86 -11.91
C GLN A 325 -24.63 -7.32 -11.81
N GLN A 326 -24.21 -8.16 -12.77
CA GLN A 326 -24.61 -9.56 -12.83
C GLN A 326 -24.04 -10.35 -11.66
N CYS A 327 -22.87 -9.95 -11.12
CA CYS A 327 -22.28 -10.67 -10.00
C CYS A 327 -23.07 -10.48 -8.70
N LEU A 328 -23.70 -9.31 -8.50
CA LEU A 328 -24.52 -9.05 -7.31
C LEU A 328 -25.87 -9.80 -7.34
N ALA A 329 -26.25 -10.37 -8.48
CA ALA A 329 -27.46 -11.16 -8.63
C ALA A 329 -27.24 -12.68 -8.37
N ASP A 330 -26.00 -13.16 -8.48
CA ASP A 330 -25.64 -14.58 -8.34
C ASP A 330 -24.39 -14.72 -7.45
N GLU A 331 -24.63 -14.88 -6.14
CA GLU A 331 -23.58 -15.02 -5.13
C GLU A 331 -22.75 -16.32 -5.28
N GLU A 332 -23.25 -17.32 -6.02
CA GLU A 332 -22.52 -18.57 -6.27
C GLU A 332 -21.63 -18.47 -7.52
N SER A 333 -21.74 -17.40 -8.30
CA SER A 333 -20.97 -17.22 -9.52
C SER A 333 -19.47 -17.02 -9.25
N VAL A 334 -18.64 -17.51 -10.18
CA VAL A 334 -17.19 -17.19 -10.23
C VAL A 334 -16.98 -15.67 -10.24
N HIS A 335 -17.87 -14.93 -10.91
CA HIS A 335 -17.79 -13.49 -11.00
C HIS A 335 -17.94 -12.81 -9.63
N TYR A 336 -18.92 -13.25 -8.83
CA TYR A 336 -19.10 -12.75 -7.47
C TYR A 336 -17.92 -13.10 -6.56
N PHE A 337 -17.39 -14.31 -6.67
CA PHE A 337 -16.19 -14.71 -5.93
C PHE A 337 -14.97 -13.84 -6.27
N VAL A 338 -14.75 -13.55 -7.56
CA VAL A 338 -13.66 -12.66 -8.01
C VAL A 338 -13.86 -11.25 -7.47
N TYR A 339 -15.07 -10.71 -7.60
CA TYR A 339 -15.41 -9.38 -7.13
C TYR A 339 -15.18 -9.22 -5.61
N THR A 340 -15.76 -10.10 -4.80
CA THR A 340 -15.62 -10.06 -3.33
C THR A 340 -14.18 -10.27 -2.88
N SER A 341 -13.42 -11.10 -3.60
CA SER A 341 -11.99 -11.34 -3.33
C SER A 341 -11.11 -10.11 -3.56
N VAL A 342 -11.47 -9.26 -4.53
CA VAL A 342 -10.65 -8.12 -4.95
C VAL A 342 -11.09 -6.82 -4.27
N LYS A 343 -12.40 -6.63 -4.04
CA LYS A 343 -13.00 -5.37 -3.57
C LYS A 343 -12.27 -4.76 -2.38
N ASP A 344 -12.18 -5.49 -1.27
CA ASP A 344 -11.67 -4.93 -0.01
C ASP A 344 -10.16 -4.67 -0.09
N GLU A 345 -9.40 -5.62 -0.64
CA GLU A 345 -7.96 -5.48 -0.84
C GLU A 345 -7.65 -4.30 -1.79
N LEU A 346 -8.45 -4.12 -2.84
CA LEU A 346 -8.34 -3.00 -3.78
C LEU A 346 -8.63 -1.66 -3.10
N PHE A 347 -9.65 -1.60 -2.24
CA PHE A 347 -9.95 -0.41 -1.45
C PHE A 347 -8.74 -0.02 -0.59
N PHE A 348 -8.17 -0.97 0.17
CA PHE A 348 -7.02 -0.70 1.03
C PHE A 348 -5.78 -0.29 0.21
N MET A 349 -5.54 -0.93 -0.93
CA MET A 349 -4.46 -0.52 -1.84
C MET A 349 -4.69 0.90 -2.36
N LEU A 350 -5.86 1.21 -2.92
CA LEU A 350 -6.14 2.54 -3.47
C LEU A 350 -6.12 3.62 -2.40
N SER A 351 -6.63 3.37 -1.19
CA SER A 351 -6.54 4.31 -0.08
C SER A 351 -5.08 4.62 0.28
N ARG A 352 -4.22 3.60 0.35
CA ARG A 352 -2.77 3.76 0.59
C ARG A 352 -2.09 4.55 -0.53
N LEU A 353 -2.38 4.22 -1.79
CA LEU A 353 -1.83 4.93 -2.95
C LEU A 353 -2.32 6.39 -2.96
N ALA A 354 -3.61 6.63 -2.74
CA ALA A 354 -4.20 7.96 -2.75
C ALA A 354 -3.52 8.89 -1.72
N HIS A 355 -3.26 8.39 -0.51
CA HIS A 355 -2.58 9.12 0.56
C HIS A 355 -1.09 9.32 0.34
N ASN A 356 -0.35 8.25 0.00
CA ASN A 356 1.11 8.26 0.07
C ASN A 356 1.81 8.66 -1.23
N TRP A 357 1.12 8.66 -2.37
CA TRP A 357 1.76 8.89 -3.66
C TRP A 357 2.44 10.27 -3.75
N SER A 358 3.63 10.32 -4.36
CA SER A 358 4.39 11.56 -4.61
C SER A 358 3.55 12.68 -5.23
N LYS A 359 3.78 13.95 -4.91
CA LYS A 359 3.04 15.13 -5.45
C LYS A 359 3.35 15.45 -6.93
N SER A 360 3.50 14.42 -7.75
CA SER A 360 3.78 14.48 -9.19
C SER A 360 2.50 14.33 -10.03
N ASP A 361 2.58 14.69 -11.31
CA ASP A 361 1.50 14.50 -12.29
C ASP A 361 1.12 13.02 -12.47
N ASP A 362 2.03 12.09 -12.15
CA ASP A 362 1.79 10.65 -12.21
C ASP A 362 0.72 10.17 -11.23
N TYR A 363 0.29 11.01 -10.27
CA TYR A 363 -0.89 10.74 -9.44
C TYR A 363 -2.15 10.48 -10.28
N GLN A 364 -2.18 10.98 -11.52
CA GLN A 364 -3.22 10.64 -12.49
C GLN A 364 -3.45 9.12 -12.60
N GLN A 365 -2.40 8.29 -12.51
CA GLN A 365 -2.53 6.83 -12.60
C GLN A 365 -3.35 6.24 -11.45
N VAL A 366 -3.23 6.81 -10.24
CA VAL A 366 -4.01 6.37 -9.06
C VAL A 366 -5.49 6.71 -9.26
N VAL A 367 -5.78 7.92 -9.74
CA VAL A 367 -7.17 8.36 -9.97
C VAL A 367 -7.78 7.62 -11.16
N GLU A 368 -6.99 7.29 -12.19
CA GLU A 368 -7.43 6.44 -13.30
C GLU A 368 -7.80 5.04 -12.82
N LEU A 369 -6.97 4.42 -11.98
CA LEU A 369 -7.27 3.12 -11.40
C LEU A 369 -8.53 3.15 -10.52
N TRP A 370 -8.66 4.16 -9.66
CA TRP A 370 -9.89 4.37 -8.88
C TRP A 370 -11.11 4.53 -9.80
N SER A 371 -11.00 5.34 -10.84
CA SER A 371 -12.13 5.60 -11.75
C SER A 371 -12.56 4.37 -12.55
N MET A 372 -11.64 3.45 -12.83
CA MET A 372 -11.94 2.19 -13.49
C MET A 372 -12.84 1.32 -12.61
N TRP A 373 -12.57 1.23 -11.31
CA TRP A 373 -13.39 0.46 -10.37
C TRP A 373 -14.67 1.20 -9.96
N ALA A 374 -14.59 2.51 -9.72
CA ALA A 374 -15.70 3.34 -9.25
C ALA A 374 -16.72 3.70 -10.34
N ALA A 375 -16.46 3.37 -11.61
CA ALA A 375 -17.40 3.57 -12.70
C ALA A 375 -17.47 2.33 -13.60
N PRO A 376 -17.91 1.17 -13.07
CA PRO A 376 -17.93 -0.09 -13.80
C PRO A 376 -18.90 -0.09 -14.99
N TRP A 377 -19.88 0.81 -15.02
CA TRP A 377 -20.77 1.04 -16.15
C TRP A 377 -20.05 1.48 -17.44
N ARG A 378 -18.75 1.79 -17.35
CA ARG A 378 -17.87 2.07 -18.49
C ARG A 378 -17.22 0.81 -19.07
N LEU A 379 -17.46 -0.36 -18.48
CA LEU A 379 -16.96 -1.66 -18.93
C LEU A 379 -15.43 -1.68 -19.15
N GLY A 380 -14.70 -1.11 -18.19
CA GLY A 380 -13.23 -1.04 -18.22
C GLY A 380 -12.64 0.08 -19.10
N ALA A 381 -13.47 0.89 -19.76
CA ALA A 381 -12.99 2.06 -20.51
C ALA A 381 -12.42 3.11 -19.55
N THR A 382 -11.19 3.55 -19.82
CA THR A 382 -10.56 4.63 -19.05
C THR A 382 -11.28 5.95 -19.33
N PRO A 383 -11.63 6.74 -18.30
CA PRO A 383 -12.24 8.05 -18.53
C PRO A 383 -11.32 8.88 -19.42
N ARG A 384 -11.89 9.78 -20.23
CA ARG A 384 -11.12 10.75 -21.05
C ARG A 384 -11.41 12.15 -20.53
N SER A 385 -10.46 13.09 -20.58
CA SER A 385 -10.69 14.43 -20.04
C SER A 385 -11.84 15.16 -20.74
N SER A 386 -12.05 14.88 -22.03
CA SER A 386 -13.11 15.45 -22.88
C SER A 386 -14.26 14.47 -23.13
N GLU A 387 -14.82 13.90 -22.08
CA GLU A 387 -15.88 12.89 -22.22
C GLU A 387 -17.25 13.54 -22.41
N LYS A 388 -17.87 13.26 -23.56
CA LYS A 388 -19.21 13.78 -23.94
C LYS A 388 -20.34 12.81 -23.60
N GLU A 389 -20.01 11.57 -23.29
CA GLU A 389 -21.00 10.54 -22.99
C GLU A 389 -21.68 10.81 -21.64
N ILE A 390 -23.00 10.69 -21.63
CA ILE A 390 -23.83 10.88 -20.44
C ILE A 390 -24.23 9.49 -19.95
N TYR A 391 -23.75 9.12 -18.78
CA TYR A 391 -24.08 7.85 -18.13
C TYR A 391 -25.21 8.05 -17.13
N THR A 392 -26.09 7.04 -17.02
CA THR A 392 -27.25 7.04 -16.11
C THR A 392 -27.21 5.82 -15.18
N PRO A 393 -26.14 5.64 -14.38
CA PRO A 393 -25.87 4.38 -13.69
C PRO A 393 -26.99 3.96 -12.74
N ILE A 394 -27.60 4.92 -12.04
CA ILE A 394 -28.69 4.63 -11.10
C ILE A 394 -29.92 4.08 -11.84
N LYS A 395 -30.33 4.71 -12.95
CA LYS A 395 -31.45 4.22 -13.78
C LYS A 395 -31.14 2.88 -14.44
N GLN A 396 -29.88 2.60 -14.72
CA GLN A 396 -29.40 1.36 -15.31
C GLN A 396 -29.22 0.23 -14.29
N GLY A 397 -29.54 0.43 -13.00
CA GLY A 397 -29.48 -0.62 -11.98
C GLY A 397 -28.11 -0.78 -11.31
N TRP A 398 -27.21 0.21 -11.39
CA TRP A 398 -25.91 0.18 -10.70
C TRP A 398 -25.98 0.62 -9.22
N ALA A 399 -27.15 1.01 -8.72
CA ALA A 399 -27.33 1.45 -7.34
C ALA A 399 -26.86 0.40 -6.30
N PRO A 400 -27.14 -0.91 -6.42
CA PRO A 400 -26.61 -1.93 -5.50
C PRO A 400 -25.07 -1.98 -5.48
N PHE A 401 -24.43 -1.83 -6.65
CA PHE A 401 -22.97 -1.78 -6.73
C PHE A 401 -22.40 -0.55 -6.01
N VAL A 402 -23.02 0.61 -6.20
CA VAL A 402 -22.60 1.84 -5.51
C VAL A 402 -22.77 1.71 -4.00
N LEU A 403 -23.87 1.08 -3.55
CA LEU A 403 -24.15 0.79 -2.14
C LEU A 403 -23.10 -0.16 -1.52
N ASP A 404 -22.64 -1.18 -2.27
CA ASP A 404 -21.62 -2.10 -1.79
C ASP A 404 -20.18 -1.52 -1.83
N ASN A 405 -19.97 -0.43 -2.57
CA ASN A 405 -18.67 0.23 -2.75
C ASN A 405 -18.59 1.63 -2.10
N ILE A 406 -19.42 1.92 -1.09
CA ILE A 406 -19.44 3.24 -0.42
C ILE A 406 -18.04 3.78 -0.05
N PRO A 407 -17.09 2.99 0.50
CA PRO A 407 -15.77 3.49 0.85
C PRO A 407 -14.98 4.09 -0.34
N PHE A 408 -15.22 3.59 -1.56
CA PHE A 408 -14.58 4.14 -2.77
C PHE A 408 -15.13 5.53 -3.14
N TYR A 409 -16.40 5.82 -2.84
CA TYR A 409 -17.01 7.11 -3.14
C TYR A 409 -16.87 8.11 -2.00
N PHE A 410 -16.66 7.68 -0.76
CA PHE A 410 -16.53 8.60 0.38
C PHE A 410 -15.07 8.81 0.77
N SER A 411 -14.39 7.75 1.21
CA SER A 411 -13.01 7.87 1.69
C SER A 411 -12.05 8.25 0.57
N ILE A 412 -12.08 7.55 -0.57
CA ILE A 412 -11.12 7.83 -1.66
C ILE A 412 -11.38 9.19 -2.30
N VAL A 413 -12.63 9.56 -2.57
CA VAL A 413 -12.98 10.89 -3.10
C VAL A 413 -12.54 11.99 -2.14
N ASN A 414 -12.73 11.81 -0.83
CA ASN A 414 -12.23 12.79 0.14
C ASN A 414 -10.70 12.94 0.07
N ILE A 415 -9.95 11.83 -0.01
CA ILE A 415 -8.48 11.88 -0.12
C ILE A 415 -8.05 12.60 -1.41
N ILE A 416 -8.73 12.32 -2.53
CA ILE A 416 -8.48 12.99 -3.80
C ILE A 416 -8.76 14.50 -3.65
N LEU A 417 -9.89 14.89 -3.04
CA LEU A 417 -10.26 16.29 -2.82
C LEU A 417 -9.31 17.02 -1.87
N GLN A 418 -8.90 16.35 -0.78
CA GLN A 418 -7.88 16.87 0.14
C GLN A 418 -6.59 17.17 -0.63
N ARG A 419 -6.21 16.30 -1.57
CA ARG A 419 -5.03 16.49 -2.39
C ARG A 419 -5.20 17.58 -3.44
N THR A 420 -6.33 17.64 -4.15
CA THR A 420 -6.62 18.71 -5.12
C THR A 420 -6.71 20.07 -4.45
N SER A 421 -7.08 20.11 -3.16
CA SER A 421 -7.07 21.34 -2.35
C SER A 421 -5.66 21.86 -2.03
N THR A 422 -4.61 21.14 -2.44
CA THR A 422 -3.20 21.57 -2.35
C THR A 422 -2.60 21.93 -3.70
N PHE A 423 -3.38 21.85 -4.79
CA PHE A 423 -2.91 22.17 -6.12
C PHE A 423 -2.66 23.68 -6.25
N GLU A 424 -1.52 24.03 -6.85
CA GLU A 424 -1.14 25.43 -7.03
C GLU A 424 -1.67 26.03 -8.33
N TYR A 425 -2.02 25.19 -9.31
CA TYR A 425 -2.39 25.59 -10.67
C TYR A 425 -1.45 26.67 -11.23
N LYS A 426 -0.13 26.53 -11.04
CA LYS A 426 0.90 27.43 -11.55
C LYS A 426 1.48 26.89 -12.85
N ASP A 427 1.78 27.80 -13.77
CA ASP A 427 2.56 27.46 -14.95
C ASP A 427 4.03 27.41 -14.53
N VAL A 428 4.70 26.28 -14.79
CA VAL A 428 6.17 26.24 -14.70
C VAL A 428 6.69 27.07 -15.87
N ILE A 429 6.91 28.36 -15.64
CA ILE A 429 7.68 29.20 -16.56
C ILE A 429 9.13 28.74 -16.38
N GLN A 430 9.54 27.71 -17.11
CA GLN A 430 10.93 27.27 -17.11
C GLN A 430 11.72 28.27 -17.97
N PRO A 431 12.65 29.06 -17.40
CA PRO A 431 13.55 29.86 -18.22
C PRO A 431 14.42 28.91 -19.06
N ALA A 432 14.52 29.19 -20.36
CA ALA A 432 15.14 28.31 -21.37
C ALA A 432 16.65 28.01 -21.17
N THR A 433 17.27 28.43 -20.07
CA THR A 433 18.72 28.43 -19.89
C THR A 433 19.25 27.68 -18.66
N THR A 434 18.41 27.04 -17.84
CA THR A 434 18.90 26.35 -16.63
C THR A 434 18.89 24.83 -16.78
N ALA A 435 20.09 24.24 -16.70
CA ALA A 435 20.32 22.81 -16.78
C ALA A 435 19.59 22.02 -15.68
N LEU A 436 19.32 20.77 -16.04
CA LEU A 436 18.35 19.83 -15.49
C LEU A 436 18.75 19.26 -14.10
N THR A 437 18.68 20.01 -13.01
CA THR A 437 18.99 19.46 -11.67
C THR A 437 18.10 20.00 -10.53
N SER A 438 16.80 19.63 -10.54
CA SER A 438 15.99 19.23 -9.36
C SER A 438 14.49 19.28 -9.68
N PHE A 439 13.94 18.13 -10.11
CA PHE A 439 12.50 17.95 -10.28
C PHE A 439 11.84 17.64 -8.93
N THR A 440 11.46 18.68 -8.19
CA THR A 440 10.37 18.61 -7.19
C THR A 440 9.17 19.46 -7.59
N SER A 441 9.08 19.86 -8.87
CA SER A 441 8.05 20.79 -9.34
C SER A 441 6.66 20.23 -9.13
N SER A 442 5.84 20.98 -8.38
CA SER A 442 4.38 20.88 -8.39
C SER A 442 3.88 20.63 -9.82
N GLY A 443 3.04 19.61 -10.01
CA GLY A 443 2.58 19.16 -11.31
C GLY A 443 2.10 20.27 -12.26
N SER A 444 2.18 20.03 -13.58
CA SER A 444 1.71 20.99 -14.58
C SER A 444 0.21 21.29 -14.40
N ILE A 445 -0.24 22.51 -14.73
CA ILE A 445 -1.69 22.84 -14.70
C ILE A 445 -2.50 21.79 -15.46
N ARG A 446 -1.97 21.33 -16.60
CA ARG A 446 -2.59 20.30 -17.42
C ARG A 446 -2.74 18.97 -16.67
N GLY A 447 -1.70 18.52 -15.95
CA GLY A 447 -1.75 17.31 -15.14
C GLY A 447 -2.75 17.42 -13.98
N GLN A 448 -2.71 18.53 -13.26
CA GLN A 448 -3.64 18.84 -12.16
C GLN A 448 -5.10 18.88 -12.64
N LEU A 449 -5.38 19.53 -13.77
CA LEU A 449 -6.71 19.56 -14.38
C LEU A 449 -7.14 18.18 -14.84
N ARG A 450 -6.26 17.37 -15.43
CA ARG A 450 -6.59 15.99 -15.83
C ARG A 450 -7.07 15.17 -14.63
N ILE A 451 -6.38 15.25 -13.49
CA ILE A 451 -6.77 14.58 -12.25
C ILE A 451 -8.19 14.99 -11.84
N LEU A 452 -8.51 16.28 -11.85
CA LEU A 452 -9.86 16.77 -11.56
C LEU A 452 -10.90 16.26 -12.56
N TYR A 453 -10.60 16.32 -13.86
CA TYR A 453 -11.53 15.84 -14.88
C TYR A 453 -11.81 14.34 -14.74
N ARG A 454 -10.85 13.52 -14.28
CA ARG A 454 -11.10 12.10 -13.97
C ARG A 454 -12.14 11.94 -12.87
N LEU A 455 -11.99 12.69 -11.77
CA LEU A 455 -12.94 12.71 -10.66
C LEU A 455 -14.33 13.16 -11.12
N ILE A 456 -14.39 14.31 -11.81
CA ILE A 456 -15.63 14.90 -12.32
C ILE A 456 -16.33 13.93 -13.27
N ASN A 457 -15.61 13.28 -14.18
CA ASN A 457 -16.23 12.43 -15.18
C ASN A 457 -16.88 11.17 -14.59
N VAL A 458 -16.41 10.67 -13.45
CA VAL A 458 -17.09 9.62 -12.70
C VAL A 458 -18.35 10.18 -12.03
N LEU A 459 -18.20 11.28 -11.27
CA LEU A 459 -19.27 11.81 -10.41
C LEU A 459 -20.37 12.55 -11.17
N LYS A 460 -20.11 13.06 -12.37
CA LYS A 460 -21.11 13.75 -13.21
C LYS A 460 -22.19 12.82 -13.78
N ALA A 461 -22.06 11.51 -13.58
CA ALA A 461 -23.04 10.54 -14.03
C ALA A 461 -24.42 10.85 -13.41
N GLU A 462 -25.46 10.81 -14.25
CA GLU A 462 -26.79 11.30 -13.86
C GLU A 462 -27.35 10.49 -12.68
N GLY A 463 -27.79 11.19 -11.64
CA GLY A 463 -28.35 10.62 -10.42
C GLY A 463 -27.33 10.08 -9.41
N LEU A 464 -26.04 9.96 -9.76
CA LEU A 464 -25.03 9.37 -8.88
C LEU A 464 -24.80 10.21 -7.61
N VAL A 465 -24.55 11.52 -7.75
CA VAL A 465 -24.32 12.40 -6.59
C VAL A 465 -25.56 12.51 -5.71
N ASP A 466 -26.77 12.47 -6.30
CA ASP A 466 -28.02 12.46 -5.53
C ASP A 466 -28.17 11.20 -4.69
N PHE A 467 -27.85 10.04 -5.28
CA PHE A 467 -27.86 8.77 -4.58
C PHE A 467 -26.80 8.71 -3.47
N LEU A 468 -25.58 9.20 -3.73
CA LEU A 468 -24.53 9.33 -2.72
C LEU A 468 -24.94 10.29 -1.59
N GLY A 469 -25.68 11.37 -1.90
CA GLY A 469 -26.26 12.27 -0.90
C GLY A 469 -27.39 11.64 -0.07
N LEU A 470 -28.12 10.66 -0.60
CA LEU A 470 -29.05 9.83 0.20
C LEU A 470 -28.29 8.92 1.17
N ILE A 471 -27.21 8.28 0.69
CA ILE A 471 -26.33 7.44 1.52
C ILE A 471 -25.69 8.26 2.65
N GLU A 472 -25.16 9.45 2.35
CA GLU A 472 -24.54 10.32 3.35
C GLU A 472 -25.52 10.69 4.47
N ARG A 473 -26.77 11.02 4.12
CA ARG A 473 -27.85 11.28 5.10
C ARG A 473 -28.20 10.04 5.92
N GLY A 474 -28.23 8.85 5.30
CA GLY A 474 -28.44 7.59 6.00
C GLY A 474 -27.35 7.33 7.05
N LEU A 475 -26.08 7.59 6.71
CA LEU A 475 -24.95 7.47 7.64
C LEU A 475 -25.02 8.50 8.78
N GLU A 476 -25.50 9.72 8.52
CA GLU A 476 -25.71 10.76 9.53
C GLU A 476 -26.78 10.35 10.58
N ILE A 477 -27.86 9.72 10.13
CA ILE A 477 -28.92 9.19 11.02
C ILE A 477 -28.36 8.08 11.91
N ILE A 478 -27.51 7.20 11.35
CA ILE A 478 -26.85 6.13 12.11
C ILE A 478 -25.92 6.75 13.17
N GLN A 479 -25.11 7.73 12.79
CA GLN A 479 -24.21 8.44 13.73
C GLN A 479 -24.97 9.06 14.91
N SER A 480 -26.12 9.70 14.64
CA SER A 480 -26.91 10.38 15.66
C SER A 480 -27.72 9.43 16.55
N ASN A 481 -27.71 8.12 16.28
CA ASN A 481 -28.53 7.10 16.95
C ASN A 481 -30.05 7.41 16.90
N THR A 482 -30.52 8.20 15.93
CA THR A 482 -31.93 8.60 15.77
C THR A 482 -32.76 7.60 14.95
N ILE A 483 -32.21 6.41 14.74
CA ILE A 483 -32.70 5.36 13.82
C ILE A 483 -34.20 5.05 14.04
N SER A 484 -34.62 4.86 15.30
CA SER A 484 -36.00 4.45 15.62
C SER A 484 -37.06 5.51 15.30
N MET A 485 -36.69 6.79 15.24
CA MET A 485 -37.62 7.88 14.91
C MET A 485 -37.77 8.09 13.40
N VAL A 486 -36.70 7.87 12.63
CA VAL A 486 -36.67 8.18 11.19
C VAL A 486 -37.18 7.02 10.33
N ALA A 487 -37.05 5.78 10.77
CA ALA A 487 -37.51 4.59 10.03
C ALA A 487 -39.02 4.61 9.73
N ALA A 488 -39.83 5.22 10.60
CA ALA A 488 -41.28 5.34 10.41
C ALA A 488 -41.67 6.39 9.35
N HIS A 489 -40.78 7.32 9.01
CA HIS A 489 -41.09 8.40 8.08
C HIS A 489 -41.10 7.89 6.62
N PRO A 490 -42.10 8.25 5.78
CA PRO A 490 -42.15 7.83 4.38
C PRO A 490 -40.94 8.33 3.58
N ASN A 491 -40.42 9.52 3.92
CA ASN A 491 -39.23 10.10 3.29
C ASN A 491 -37.89 9.62 3.91
N SER A 492 -37.85 8.48 4.59
CA SER A 492 -36.62 7.91 5.14
C SER A 492 -35.59 7.66 4.03
N PRO A 493 -34.30 8.04 4.19
CA PRO A 493 -33.27 7.74 3.20
C PRO A 493 -33.09 6.23 3.00
N PHE A 494 -33.32 5.41 4.03
CA PHE A 494 -33.23 3.95 3.92
C PHE A 494 -34.26 3.39 2.93
N LYS A 495 -35.51 3.89 2.97
CA LYS A 495 -36.58 3.49 2.03
C LYS A 495 -36.28 3.96 0.61
N GLN A 496 -35.77 5.18 0.45
CA GLN A 496 -35.41 5.71 -0.87
C GLN A 496 -34.24 4.94 -1.50
N ILE A 497 -33.22 4.61 -0.70
CA ILE A 497 -32.09 3.77 -1.14
C ILE A 497 -32.60 2.37 -1.50
N SER A 498 -33.43 1.78 -0.65
CA SER A 498 -34.05 0.46 -0.90
C SER A 498 -34.83 0.42 -2.21
N MET A 499 -35.64 1.46 -2.46
CA MET A 499 -36.39 1.61 -3.71
C MET A 499 -35.45 1.70 -4.93
N GLN A 500 -34.35 2.47 -4.84
CA GLN A 500 -33.42 2.63 -5.95
C GLN A 500 -32.54 1.39 -6.20
N CYS A 501 -32.20 0.64 -5.15
CA CYS A 501 -31.37 -0.57 -5.26
C CYS A 501 -32.18 -1.80 -5.71
N TYR A 502 -33.38 -1.98 -5.16
CA TYR A 502 -34.12 -3.24 -5.26
C TYR A 502 -35.53 -3.08 -5.85
N GLY A 503 -35.99 -1.85 -6.10
CA GLY A 503 -37.35 -1.58 -6.59
C GLY A 503 -38.45 -1.79 -5.54
N ILE A 504 -38.10 -2.00 -4.27
CA ILE A 504 -39.03 -2.30 -3.18
C ILE A 504 -38.59 -1.53 -1.92
N GLU A 505 -39.51 -0.86 -1.23
CA GLU A 505 -39.20 -0.09 0.00
C GLU A 505 -38.97 -0.96 1.24
N THR A 506 -39.47 -2.20 1.25
CA THR A 506 -39.47 -3.10 2.42
C THR A 506 -38.10 -3.67 2.77
N LEU A 507 -37.08 -3.44 1.96
CA LEU A 507 -35.69 -3.84 2.22
C LEU A 507 -34.89 -2.72 2.92
N ASP A 508 -35.56 -1.68 3.42
CA ASP A 508 -34.96 -0.56 4.16
C ASP A 508 -34.13 -1.02 5.37
N ARG A 509 -34.57 -2.07 6.07
CA ARG A 509 -33.80 -2.68 7.16
C ARG A 509 -32.46 -3.26 6.70
N SER A 510 -32.43 -3.94 5.55
CA SER A 510 -31.18 -4.51 5.01
C SER A 510 -30.20 -3.39 4.64
N VAL A 511 -30.71 -2.33 3.99
CA VAL A 511 -29.94 -1.11 3.71
C VAL A 511 -29.39 -0.50 5.00
N GLN A 512 -30.20 -0.40 6.05
CA GLN A 512 -29.78 0.15 7.35
C GLN A 512 -28.65 -0.69 7.97
N GLU A 513 -28.76 -2.02 7.94
CA GLU A 513 -27.73 -2.94 8.43
C GLU A 513 -26.42 -2.80 7.65
N GLN A 514 -26.50 -2.68 6.32
CA GLN A 514 -25.33 -2.44 5.46
C GLN A 514 -24.68 -1.09 5.76
N LEU A 515 -25.44 0.00 5.83
CA LEU A 515 -24.92 1.31 6.19
C LEU A 515 -24.33 1.34 7.61
N THR A 516 -24.87 0.55 8.53
CA THR A 516 -24.32 0.40 9.89
C THR A 516 -22.96 -0.29 9.86
N SER A 517 -22.81 -1.33 9.04
CA SER A 517 -21.52 -2.00 8.83
C SER A 517 -20.49 -1.05 8.22
N VAL A 518 -20.89 -0.27 7.20
CA VAL A 518 -20.02 0.74 6.58
C VAL A 518 -19.64 1.85 7.56
N TYR A 519 -20.57 2.32 8.40
CA TYR A 519 -20.28 3.30 9.43
C TYR A 519 -19.21 2.78 10.42
N LYS A 520 -19.34 1.53 10.88
CA LYS A 520 -18.33 0.90 11.75
C LYS A 520 -16.97 0.83 11.07
N LEU A 521 -16.92 0.44 9.79
CA LEU A 521 -15.68 0.45 9.02
C LEU A 521 -15.06 1.86 8.96
N PHE A 522 -15.85 2.91 8.75
CA PHE A 522 -15.33 4.29 8.76
C PHE A 522 -14.81 4.74 10.13
N VAL A 523 -15.45 4.33 11.22
CA VAL A 523 -14.96 4.57 12.58
C VAL A 523 -13.60 3.91 12.79
N GLU A 524 -13.46 2.65 12.34
CA GLU A 524 -12.20 1.89 12.43
C GLU A 524 -11.08 2.54 11.60
N LEU A 525 -11.38 3.01 10.38
CA LEU A 525 -10.41 3.61 9.48
C LEU A 525 -9.89 4.98 9.93
N GLU A 526 -10.71 5.79 10.59
CA GLU A 526 -10.29 7.13 11.05
C GLU A 526 -9.56 7.12 12.40
N GLU A 527 -9.41 5.95 13.05
CA GLU A 527 -8.83 5.80 14.41
C GLU A 527 -9.48 6.75 15.45
N ARG A 528 -10.74 7.15 15.21
CA ARG A 528 -11.50 8.09 16.04
C ARG A 528 -12.68 7.37 16.69
N ASN A 529 -13.11 7.86 17.85
CA ASN A 529 -14.28 7.32 18.55
C ASN A 529 -15.59 7.45 17.77
N THR A 530 -15.67 8.39 16.82
CA THR A 530 -16.84 8.62 15.98
C THR A 530 -16.41 9.11 14.60
N TRP A 531 -16.99 8.52 13.56
CA TRP A 531 -16.93 9.05 12.20
C TRP A 531 -18.03 10.10 12.00
N ARG A 532 -17.75 11.13 11.20
CA ARG A 532 -18.75 12.15 10.83
C ARG A 532 -18.80 12.30 9.30
N PRO A 533 -20.01 12.37 8.71
CA PRO A 533 -20.18 12.83 7.34
C PRO A 533 -19.46 14.16 7.12
N GLN A 534 -18.76 14.26 5.99
CA GLN A 534 -17.99 15.44 5.68
C GLN A 534 -18.76 16.44 4.81
N GLY A 535 -19.99 16.10 4.43
CA GLY A 535 -20.80 16.93 3.54
C GLY A 535 -20.23 16.98 2.14
N LEU A 536 -19.78 15.83 1.65
CA LEU A 536 -19.28 15.70 0.28
C LEU A 536 -20.43 15.85 -0.71
N TYR A 537 -21.57 15.20 -0.41
CA TYR A 537 -22.70 15.06 -1.32
C TYR A 537 -23.99 15.70 -0.77
N SER A 538 -24.10 15.87 0.56
CA SER A 538 -25.18 16.60 1.22
C SER A 538 -25.08 18.11 0.98
N THR A 539 -26.21 18.82 1.13
CA THR A 539 -26.29 20.24 0.79
C THR A 539 -25.54 21.15 1.75
N GLU A 540 -25.61 20.91 3.06
CA GLU A 540 -24.92 21.68 4.10
C GLU A 540 -24.77 20.83 5.39
N PRO A 541 -23.68 21.00 6.18
CA PRO A 541 -22.46 21.76 5.86
C PRO A 541 -21.65 21.06 4.75
N ARG A 542 -20.89 21.81 3.94
CA ARG A 542 -20.09 21.26 2.84
C ARG A 542 -18.66 20.92 3.25
N SER A 543 -18.06 19.92 2.58
CA SER A 543 -16.67 19.53 2.79
C SER A 543 -15.69 20.68 2.59
N GLU A 544 -14.83 20.91 3.59
CA GLU A 544 -13.79 21.94 3.56
C GLU A 544 -12.86 21.76 2.35
N HIS A 545 -12.47 20.52 2.05
CA HIS A 545 -11.56 20.22 0.94
C HIS A 545 -12.18 20.48 -0.43
N LEU A 546 -13.48 20.23 -0.58
CA LEU A 546 -14.23 20.58 -1.79
C LEU A 546 -14.26 22.09 -1.99
N LEU A 547 -14.67 22.84 -0.96
CA LEU A 547 -14.74 24.30 -1.03
C LEU A 547 -13.37 24.93 -1.29
N LYS A 548 -12.32 24.43 -0.64
CA LYS A 548 -10.94 24.88 -0.88
C LYS A 548 -10.47 24.60 -2.31
N THR A 549 -10.80 23.43 -2.87
CA THR A 549 -10.48 23.10 -4.27
C THR A 549 -11.18 24.05 -5.24
N LEU A 550 -12.48 24.32 -5.02
CA LEU A 550 -13.26 25.28 -5.81
C LEU A 550 -12.66 26.70 -5.73
N ASN A 551 -12.31 27.15 -4.52
CA ASN A 551 -11.70 28.45 -4.31
C ASN A 551 -10.35 28.58 -5.03
N LEU A 552 -9.50 27.55 -5.00
CA LEU A 552 -8.23 27.55 -5.72
C LEU A 552 -8.41 27.61 -7.24
N LEU A 553 -9.36 26.86 -7.80
CA LEU A 553 -9.70 26.92 -9.23
C LEU A 553 -10.19 28.32 -9.62
N HIS A 554 -11.08 28.90 -8.81
CA HIS A 554 -11.63 30.23 -9.04
C HIS A 554 -10.54 31.31 -8.97
N SER A 555 -9.68 31.28 -7.94
CA SER A 555 -8.54 32.19 -7.83
C SER A 555 -7.55 32.03 -8.99
N ALA A 556 -7.27 30.79 -9.42
CA ALA A 556 -6.39 30.52 -10.55
C ALA A 556 -6.97 31.00 -11.90
N TYR A 557 -8.29 30.93 -12.05
CA TYR A 557 -9.04 31.50 -13.18
C TYR A 557 -8.96 33.04 -13.18
N LEU A 558 -9.28 33.69 -12.05
CA LEU A 558 -9.24 35.16 -11.94
C LEU A 558 -7.84 35.72 -12.20
N ALA A 559 -6.79 35.04 -11.72
CA ALA A 559 -5.41 35.44 -11.98
C ALA A 559 -5.00 35.36 -13.46
N ARG A 560 -5.78 34.67 -14.31
CA ARG A 560 -5.48 34.42 -15.73
C ARG A 560 -6.51 34.97 -16.70
N SER A 561 -7.49 35.74 -16.23
CA SER A 561 -8.55 36.30 -17.07
C SER A 561 -8.05 37.34 -18.10
N SER A 562 -6.76 37.71 -18.08
CA SER A 562 -6.15 38.57 -19.08
C SER A 562 -6.04 37.91 -20.46
N ALA A 563 -6.06 38.72 -21.52
CA ALA A 563 -6.14 38.26 -22.91
C ALA A 563 -5.03 37.27 -23.33
N GLN A 564 -3.84 37.36 -22.74
CA GLN A 564 -2.69 36.49 -23.08
C GLN A 564 -2.86 35.02 -22.64
N ASN A 565 -3.79 34.71 -21.72
CA ASN A 565 -4.00 33.35 -21.19
C ASN A 565 -5.45 32.85 -21.35
N ALA A 566 -6.22 33.42 -22.26
CA ALA A 566 -7.66 33.17 -22.41
C ALA A 566 -8.03 31.68 -22.49
N ALA A 567 -7.27 30.86 -23.24
CA ALA A 567 -7.55 29.42 -23.37
C ALA A 567 -7.35 28.64 -22.06
N LYS A 568 -6.33 28.98 -21.26
CA LYS A 568 -6.08 28.35 -19.95
C LYS A 568 -7.10 28.81 -18.91
N ALA A 569 -7.46 30.11 -18.96
CA ALA A 569 -8.51 30.66 -18.11
C ALA A 569 -9.85 29.97 -18.39
N ALA A 570 -10.20 29.75 -19.67
CA ALA A 570 -11.39 28.98 -20.05
C ALA A 570 -11.37 27.57 -19.46
N GLN A 571 -10.26 26.83 -19.58
CA GLN A 571 -10.16 25.48 -19.01
C GLN A 571 -10.30 25.43 -17.48
N LEU A 572 -9.78 26.44 -16.77
CA LEU A 572 -9.92 26.55 -15.31
C LEU A 572 -11.35 26.91 -14.91
N LYS A 573 -11.99 27.80 -15.67
CA LYS A 573 -13.40 28.16 -15.48
C LYS A 573 -14.30 26.95 -15.72
N ASP A 574 -14.09 26.24 -16.82
CA ASP A 574 -14.83 25.02 -17.15
C ASP A 574 -14.68 23.98 -16.04
N ALA A 575 -13.45 23.76 -15.54
CA ALA A 575 -13.19 22.83 -14.44
C ALA A 575 -13.91 23.26 -13.15
N TYR A 576 -13.93 24.56 -12.83
CA TYR A 576 -14.67 25.11 -11.70
C TYR A 576 -16.18 24.87 -11.86
N ASP A 577 -16.74 25.28 -13.00
CA ASP A 577 -18.18 25.17 -13.30
C ASP A 577 -18.62 23.70 -13.27
N PHE A 578 -17.85 22.80 -13.89
CA PHE A 578 -18.15 21.36 -13.85
C PHE A 578 -18.06 20.78 -12.44
N LEU A 579 -17.06 21.14 -11.65
CA LEU A 579 -16.92 20.64 -10.28
C LEU A 579 -18.07 21.15 -9.40
N ALA A 580 -18.36 22.45 -9.46
CA ALA A 580 -19.44 23.07 -8.69
C ALA A 580 -20.81 22.47 -9.06
N ASN A 581 -21.09 22.30 -10.36
CA ASN A 581 -22.31 21.69 -10.85
C ASN A 581 -22.42 20.21 -10.44
N THR A 582 -21.33 19.45 -10.55
CA THR A 582 -21.31 18.02 -10.19
C THR A 582 -21.68 17.81 -8.72
N PHE A 583 -21.10 18.61 -7.81
CA PHE A 583 -21.39 18.53 -6.38
C PHE A 583 -22.59 19.37 -5.93
N LYS A 584 -23.30 20.02 -6.87
CA LYS A 584 -24.44 20.90 -6.61
C LYS A 584 -24.14 21.99 -5.58
N VAL A 585 -22.94 22.57 -5.65
CA VAL A 585 -22.54 23.68 -4.77
C VAL A 585 -23.20 24.95 -5.30
N THR A 586 -24.32 25.33 -4.70
CA THR A 586 -25.10 26.52 -5.09
C THR A 586 -24.62 27.76 -4.35
N GLY A 587 -24.52 28.89 -5.08
CA GLY A 587 -24.16 30.18 -4.51
C GLY A 587 -22.67 30.48 -4.55
N THR A 588 -22.31 31.75 -4.35
CA THR A 588 -20.93 32.22 -4.22
C THR A 588 -20.53 32.35 -2.75
N SER A 589 -21.33 31.85 -1.81
CA SER A 589 -21.11 31.99 -0.37
C SER A 589 -19.79 31.36 0.09
N HIS A 590 -19.27 30.36 -0.63
CA HIS A 590 -17.93 29.79 -0.40
C HIS A 590 -16.79 30.67 -0.93
N LEU A 591 -17.07 31.61 -1.83
CA LEU A 591 -16.10 32.55 -2.42
C LEU A 591 -15.82 33.76 -1.51
N LEU A 592 -16.52 33.90 -0.38
CA LEU A 592 -16.43 35.06 0.52
C LEU A 592 -15.99 34.67 1.93
N ALA A 593 -14.73 34.28 2.05
CA ALA A 593 -13.86 34.77 3.09
C ALA A 593 -12.41 34.52 2.65
N PRO A 594 -11.71 35.51 2.07
CA PRO A 594 -10.27 35.53 2.29
C PRO A 594 -10.13 35.51 3.81
N THR A 595 -9.45 34.51 4.35
CA THR A 595 -8.95 34.60 5.73
C THR A 595 -7.95 35.75 5.79
N SER A 596 -8.48 36.96 5.85
CA SER A 596 -7.77 38.18 6.15
C SER A 596 -7.49 38.14 7.65
N ASN A 597 -6.42 37.45 8.02
CA ASN A 597 -5.63 37.85 9.19
C ASN A 597 -4.83 39.12 8.82
N THR A 598 -5.54 40.14 8.36
CA THR A 598 -5.00 41.48 8.08
C THR A 598 -5.98 42.44 8.72
N THR A 599 -5.79 42.62 10.02
CA THR A 599 -6.52 43.58 10.86
C THR A 599 -6.41 44.97 10.23
N SER A 600 -7.52 45.50 9.75
CA SER A 600 -7.64 46.89 9.31
C SER A 600 -7.66 47.77 10.56
N THR A 601 -6.55 48.45 10.84
CA THR A 601 -6.52 49.53 11.83
C THR A 601 -6.86 50.83 11.12
N ALA A 602 -7.95 51.46 11.56
CA ALA A 602 -8.30 52.82 11.18
C ALA A 602 -7.21 53.81 11.63
N THR A 603 -7.00 54.80 10.78
CA THR A 603 -6.15 56.00 10.90
C THR A 603 -6.02 56.59 12.30
N THR A 604 -4.78 56.68 12.81
CA THR A 604 -4.30 57.86 13.53
C THR A 604 -2.78 57.97 13.43
N SER A 605 -2.33 59.22 13.37
CA SER A 605 -1.05 59.75 12.91
C SER A 605 0.20 59.39 13.72
N ALA A 606 1.30 59.25 12.98
CA ALA A 606 2.68 59.62 13.29
C ALA A 606 3.38 58.99 14.51
N SER A 607 4.31 58.06 14.24
CA SER A 607 5.68 58.03 14.80
C SER A 607 6.42 56.78 14.33
N THR A 608 7.50 57.01 13.58
CA THR A 608 8.40 56.01 13.00
C THR A 608 9.16 55.24 14.07
N LYS A 609 8.92 53.94 14.21
CA LYS A 609 9.91 52.97 14.72
C LYS A 609 9.80 51.63 13.98
N GLU A 610 10.87 51.31 13.25
CA GLU A 610 11.12 50.00 12.67
C GLU A 610 10.97 48.89 13.73
N SER A 611 10.05 47.96 13.48
CA SER A 611 9.95 46.71 14.22
C SER A 611 10.27 45.56 13.26
N THR A 612 11.48 45.04 13.38
CA THR A 612 11.89 43.75 12.81
C THR A 612 11.11 42.65 13.53
N VAL A 613 10.14 42.05 12.85
CA VAL A 613 9.40 40.88 13.36
C VAL A 613 10.35 39.68 13.40
N LYS A 614 11.02 39.51 14.54
CA LYS A 614 11.67 38.24 14.90
C LYS A 614 10.56 37.19 15.05
N HIS A 615 10.63 36.11 14.27
CA HIS A 615 9.87 34.89 14.53
C HIS A 615 10.09 34.48 15.99
N ARG A 616 9.08 34.73 16.85
CA ARG A 616 9.07 34.19 18.21
C ARG A 616 9.01 32.67 18.08
N ARG A 617 10.13 32.01 18.34
CA ARG A 617 10.19 30.55 18.51
C ARG A 617 9.05 30.17 19.46
N TYR A 618 8.16 29.31 18.98
CA TYR A 618 7.11 28.74 19.78
C TYR A 618 7.74 28.04 21.00
N GLN A 619 7.55 28.62 22.19
CA GLN A 619 7.94 28.01 23.46
C GLN A 619 6.69 27.35 24.04
N PRO A 620 6.58 26.02 24.01
CA PRO A 620 5.42 25.33 24.58
C PRO A 620 5.31 25.63 26.08
N ARG A 621 4.10 25.92 26.53
CA ARG A 621 3.81 26.17 27.96
C ARG A 621 3.92 24.86 28.72
N VAL A 622 4.71 24.86 29.79
CA VAL A 622 4.88 23.69 30.66
C VAL A 622 3.72 23.66 31.67
N VAL A 623 2.91 22.61 31.65
CA VAL A 623 1.71 22.46 32.51
C VAL A 623 1.90 21.43 33.62
N GLY A 624 1.04 21.44 34.63
CA GLY A 624 1.10 20.55 35.78
C GLY A 624 1.99 21.06 36.93
N LEU A 625 2.26 22.37 36.99
CA LEU A 625 3.00 22.99 38.10
C LEU A 625 2.11 23.38 39.30
N GLY A 626 0.80 23.15 39.21
CA GLY A 626 -0.16 23.50 40.26
C GLY A 626 -0.05 22.61 41.51
N GLU A 627 -0.52 23.15 42.64
CA GLU A 627 -0.55 22.44 43.93
C GLU A 627 -1.46 21.20 43.83
N GLY A 628 -0.85 20.01 43.79
CA GLY A 628 -1.57 18.74 43.87
C GLY A 628 -1.21 17.70 42.82
N GLY A 629 -0.41 18.04 41.80
CA GLY A 629 0.04 17.07 40.79
C GLY A 629 -1.07 16.55 39.85
N TYR A 630 -2.23 17.21 39.83
CA TYR A 630 -3.30 16.94 38.87
C TYR A 630 -3.29 18.04 37.80
N LEU A 631 -3.48 17.64 36.54
CA LEU A 631 -3.73 18.59 35.46
C LEU A 631 -5.14 19.16 35.61
N THR A 632 -5.28 20.48 35.58
CA THR A 632 -6.60 21.12 35.49
C THR A 632 -7.27 20.74 34.15
N LEU A 633 -8.59 20.89 34.06
CA LEU A 633 -9.31 20.62 32.81
C LEU A 633 -8.75 21.48 31.65
N GLU A 634 -8.36 22.72 31.94
CA GLU A 634 -7.75 23.64 30.98
C GLU A 634 -6.37 23.17 30.53
N GLU A 635 -5.53 22.69 31.45
CA GLU A 635 -4.22 22.14 31.12
C GLU A 635 -4.31 20.87 30.27
N LYS A 636 -5.33 20.04 30.50
CA LYS A 636 -5.62 18.86 29.66
C LYS A 636 -6.01 19.26 28.23
N ILE A 637 -6.82 20.31 28.07
CA ILE A 637 -7.19 20.84 26.75
C ILE A 637 -5.95 21.40 26.04
N LEU A 638 -5.08 22.13 26.74
CA LEU A 638 -3.83 22.66 26.18
C LEU A 638 -2.85 21.57 25.74
N LEU A 639 -2.75 20.47 26.50
CA LEU A 639 -1.95 19.30 26.11
C LEU A 639 -2.53 18.59 24.88
N ARG A 640 -3.85 18.41 24.83
CA ARG A 640 -4.55 17.81 23.69
C ARG A 640 -4.33 18.61 22.41
N ASP A 641 -4.34 19.92 22.50
CA ASP A 641 -4.19 20.82 21.35
C ASP A 641 -2.71 21.04 20.95
N GLY A 642 -1.75 20.34 21.57
CA GLY A 642 -0.31 20.51 21.33
C GLY A 642 0.23 21.88 21.75
N LYS A 643 -0.56 22.64 22.53
CA LYS A 643 -0.24 24.00 22.97
C LYS A 643 0.61 24.04 24.25
N ALA A 644 0.76 22.90 24.90
CA ALA A 644 1.50 22.71 26.13
C ALA A 644 2.27 21.38 26.11
N VAL A 645 3.30 21.28 26.95
CA VAL A 645 4.08 20.05 27.16
C VAL A 645 4.07 19.71 28.64
N CYS A 646 3.95 18.42 28.96
CA CYS A 646 4.04 17.92 30.31
C CYS A 646 5.36 17.16 30.49
N SER A 647 6.13 17.50 31.51
CA SER A 647 7.32 16.73 31.91
C SER A 647 6.99 15.75 33.03
N ARG A 648 7.83 14.71 33.16
CA ARG A 648 7.83 13.76 34.28
C ARG A 648 7.91 14.45 35.64
N ASP A 649 8.56 15.61 35.71
CA ASP A 649 8.80 16.35 36.95
C ASP A 649 7.56 17.12 37.43
N ASN A 650 6.58 17.34 36.55
CA ASN A 650 5.42 18.18 36.83
C ASN A 650 4.27 17.36 37.43
N ILE A 651 4.02 16.15 36.92
CA ILE A 651 2.95 15.28 37.43
C ILE A 651 3.56 14.26 38.39
N ARG A 652 3.62 14.63 39.68
CA ARG A 652 3.99 13.68 40.73
C ARG A 652 2.82 12.72 40.99
N ALA A 653 3.11 11.43 41.03
CA ALA A 653 2.12 10.46 41.50
C ALA A 653 1.91 10.69 43.01
N MET A 654 0.68 10.99 43.41
CA MET A 654 0.31 11.29 44.79
C MET A 654 -0.57 10.16 45.36
N GLY A 655 -0.60 10.07 46.70
CA GLY A 655 -1.45 9.13 47.44
C GLY A 655 -0.79 7.80 47.83
N PRO A 656 -1.51 6.95 48.60
CA PRO A 656 -0.97 5.70 49.17
C PRO A 656 -0.56 4.66 48.11
N ARG A 657 -0.99 4.85 46.86
CA ARG A 657 -0.64 4.01 45.70
C ARG A 657 0.35 4.69 44.74
N ALA A 658 0.97 5.80 45.12
CA ALA A 658 1.91 6.52 44.26
C ALA A 658 3.04 5.63 43.71
N LYS A 659 3.51 4.67 44.52
CA LYS A 659 4.53 3.69 44.12
C LYS A 659 3.98 2.57 43.22
N THR A 660 2.69 2.23 43.28
CA THR A 660 2.12 1.10 42.50
C THR A 660 1.33 1.52 41.27
N TYR A 661 0.98 2.80 41.14
CA TYR A 661 0.25 3.33 39.98
C TYR A 661 1.09 3.25 38.70
N VAL A 662 0.59 2.63 37.63
CA VAL A 662 1.28 2.54 36.34
C VAL A 662 0.96 3.78 35.49
N ARG A 663 1.98 4.50 35.03
CA ARG A 663 1.81 5.67 34.15
C ARG A 663 1.57 5.22 32.70
N SER A 664 0.94 6.07 31.89
CA SER A 664 0.58 5.75 30.50
C SER A 664 1.77 5.39 29.59
N TYR A 665 2.98 5.83 29.93
CA TYR A 665 4.21 5.52 29.21
C TYR A 665 5.04 4.39 29.86
N GLU A 666 4.59 3.85 30.98
CA GLU A 666 5.27 2.75 31.68
C GLU A 666 4.69 1.40 31.27
N ASP A 667 5.52 0.37 31.20
CA ASP A 667 5.07 -1.00 31.03
C ASP A 667 4.63 -1.59 32.39
N PRO A 668 3.41 -2.10 32.55
CA PRO A 668 2.93 -2.63 33.82
C PRO A 668 3.82 -3.75 34.40
N THR A 669 4.41 -4.57 33.54
CA THR A 669 5.29 -5.68 33.94
C THR A 669 6.61 -5.13 34.48
N LEU A 670 7.19 -4.15 33.79
CA LEU A 670 8.43 -3.52 34.21
C LEU A 670 8.24 -2.67 35.48
N VAL A 671 7.07 -2.05 35.69
CA VAL A 671 6.73 -1.40 36.97
C VAL A 671 6.75 -2.42 38.11
N ARG A 672 6.09 -3.58 37.93
CA ARG A 672 6.07 -4.64 38.94
C ARG A 672 7.47 -5.16 39.26
N TRP A 673 8.30 -5.34 38.24
CA TRP A 673 9.70 -5.75 38.41
C TRP A 673 10.52 -4.68 39.13
N SER A 674 10.37 -3.41 38.75
CA SER A 674 11.08 -2.30 39.38
C SER A 674 10.76 -2.18 40.87
N LEU A 675 9.50 -2.41 41.28
CA LEU A 675 9.12 -2.39 42.69
C LEU A 675 9.76 -3.52 43.49
N GLN A 676 9.80 -4.74 42.93
CA GLN A 676 10.47 -5.87 43.57
C GLN A 676 11.99 -5.65 43.68
N LEU A 677 12.59 -5.06 42.64
CA LEU A 677 14.01 -4.72 42.64
C LEU A 677 14.32 -3.59 43.62
N ASP A 678 13.48 -2.56 43.70
CA ASP A 678 13.63 -1.43 44.62
C ASP A 678 13.58 -1.90 46.08
N ASP A 679 12.67 -2.79 46.45
CA ASP A 679 12.60 -3.35 47.80
C ASP A 679 13.87 -4.12 48.17
N ASN A 680 14.38 -4.94 47.24
CA ASN A 680 15.61 -5.70 47.46
C ASN A 680 16.83 -4.77 47.54
N LEU A 681 16.99 -3.86 46.57
CA LEU A 681 18.08 -2.88 46.52
C LEU A 681 18.10 -2.01 47.77
N ASN A 682 16.94 -1.49 48.21
CA ASN A 682 16.87 -0.66 49.40
C ASN A 682 17.16 -1.44 50.69
N ARG A 683 16.85 -2.74 50.75
CA ARG A 683 17.23 -3.59 51.88
C ARG A 683 18.75 -3.72 52.01
N TYR A 684 19.45 -3.90 50.88
CA TYR A 684 20.92 -3.90 50.86
C TYR A 684 21.49 -2.50 51.13
N TYR A 685 20.93 -1.49 50.49
CA TYR A 685 21.36 -0.11 50.63
C TYR A 685 21.26 0.36 52.08
N LYS A 686 20.19 0.02 52.81
CA LYS A 686 20.04 0.34 54.25
C LYS A 686 21.05 -0.35 55.17
N ARG A 687 21.71 -1.44 54.74
CA ARG A 687 22.77 -2.10 55.52
C ARG A 687 24.12 -1.37 55.45
N TRP A 688 24.28 -0.40 54.55
CA TRP A 688 25.47 0.44 54.55
C TRP A 688 25.35 1.48 55.67
N GLU A 689 26.09 1.29 56.76
CA GLU A 689 26.07 2.16 57.95
C GLU A 689 26.66 3.56 57.68
N SER A 690 27.52 3.70 56.67
CA SER A 690 28.24 4.94 56.36
C SER A 690 27.89 5.48 54.96
N LYS A 691 26.62 5.84 54.75
CA LYS A 691 26.17 6.43 53.48
C LYS A 691 26.70 7.86 53.31
N PRO A 692 27.31 8.19 52.16
CA PRO A 692 27.60 9.58 51.80
C PRO A 692 26.32 10.42 51.78
N LYS A 693 26.35 11.64 52.35
CA LYS A 693 25.20 12.57 52.36
C LYS A 693 24.68 12.97 50.97
N CYS A 694 25.44 12.68 49.91
CA CYS A 694 25.05 12.99 48.53
C CYS A 694 24.16 11.93 47.86
N LEU A 695 23.98 10.76 48.49
CA LEU A 695 23.12 9.72 47.93
C LEU A 695 21.67 9.87 48.45
N PRO A 696 20.66 9.50 47.65
CA PRO A 696 19.27 9.59 48.07
C PRO A 696 18.95 8.58 49.18
N ASP A 697 17.92 8.86 49.98
CA ASP A 697 17.50 7.98 51.08
C ASP A 697 16.96 6.63 50.59
N GLU A 698 16.36 6.61 49.40
CA GLU A 698 15.87 5.42 48.70
C GLU A 698 16.39 5.39 47.26
N LEU A 699 16.87 4.23 46.83
CA LEU A 699 17.20 3.95 45.43
C LEU A 699 15.92 3.53 44.69
N SER A 700 15.73 4.02 43.46
CA SER A 700 14.63 3.57 42.61
C SER A 700 15.06 3.26 41.18
N THR A 701 14.72 2.07 40.71
CA THR A 701 14.89 1.54 39.36
C THR A 701 13.69 1.85 38.48
N ARG A 702 12.73 2.64 38.97
CA ARG A 702 11.49 2.94 38.24
C ARG A 702 11.69 3.58 36.86
N ALA A 703 12.83 4.23 36.61
CA ALA A 703 13.18 4.70 35.27
C ALA A 703 13.20 3.57 34.22
N TRP A 704 13.44 2.33 34.64
CA TRP A 704 13.41 1.13 33.80
C TRP A 704 11.99 0.65 33.47
N ALA A 705 10.95 1.19 34.11
CA ALA A 705 9.57 0.92 33.71
C ALA A 705 9.24 1.45 32.30
N HIS A 706 10.04 2.40 31.80
CA HIS A 706 9.95 2.88 30.43
C HIS A 706 10.78 1.99 29.48
N ARG A 707 10.11 1.36 28.50
CA ARG A 707 10.72 0.35 27.60
C ARG A 707 12.00 0.85 26.92
N VAL A 708 12.03 2.11 26.52
CA VAL A 708 13.20 2.72 25.84
C VAL A 708 14.39 2.81 26.79
N THR A 709 14.16 3.28 28.03
CA THR A 709 15.23 3.44 29.04
C THR A 709 15.78 2.08 29.46
N PHE A 710 14.92 1.07 29.62
CA PHE A 710 15.34 -0.30 29.91
C PHE A 710 16.21 -0.86 28.78
N THR A 711 15.77 -0.70 27.53
CA THR A 711 16.52 -1.16 26.35
C THR A 711 17.91 -0.50 26.28
N TYR A 712 18.00 0.82 26.47
CA TYR A 712 19.29 1.51 26.50
C TYR A 712 20.19 1.03 27.64
N THR A 713 19.62 0.79 28.83
CA THR A 713 20.39 0.31 29.98
C THR A 713 20.96 -1.09 29.72
N VAL A 714 20.17 -1.99 29.14
CA VAL A 714 20.61 -3.34 28.76
C VAL A 714 21.68 -3.29 27.68
N VAL A 715 21.47 -2.51 26.61
CA VAL A 715 22.45 -2.38 25.52
C VAL A 715 23.75 -1.77 26.02
N PHE A 716 23.69 -0.72 26.83
CA PHE A 716 24.87 -0.09 27.41
C PHE A 716 25.59 -1.03 28.39
N GLY A 717 24.84 -1.78 29.20
CA GLY A 717 25.40 -2.80 30.09
C GLY A 717 26.14 -3.90 29.32
N LEU A 718 25.54 -4.42 28.24
CA LEU A 718 26.18 -5.40 27.36
C LEU A 718 27.43 -4.84 26.68
N LEU A 719 27.39 -3.57 26.25
CA LEU A 719 28.53 -2.88 25.67
C LEU A 719 29.66 -2.69 26.69
N LEU A 720 29.33 -2.31 27.93
CA LEU A 720 30.29 -2.18 29.02
C LEU A 720 30.94 -3.53 29.34
N ILE A 721 30.14 -4.60 29.45
CA ILE A 721 30.63 -5.96 29.66
C ILE A 721 31.56 -6.38 28.51
N TYR A 722 31.18 -6.07 27.26
CA TYR A 722 32.00 -6.35 26.10
C TYR A 722 33.34 -5.59 26.12
N ILE A 723 33.32 -4.31 26.49
CA ILE A 723 34.54 -3.49 26.63
C ILE A 723 35.42 -4.06 27.74
N LEU A 724 34.87 -4.36 28.92
CA LEU A 724 35.62 -4.95 30.02
C LEU A 724 36.20 -6.32 29.66
N TYR A 725 35.42 -7.18 29.01
CA TYR A 725 35.88 -8.48 28.52
C TYR A 725 37.05 -8.33 27.53
N ARG A 726 36.96 -7.36 26.61
CA ARG A 726 38.03 -7.06 25.66
C ARG A 726 39.27 -6.41 26.29
N SER A 727 39.14 -5.75 27.44
CA SER A 727 40.28 -5.18 28.17
C SER A 727 41.01 -6.21 29.06
N PHE A 728 40.38 -7.35 29.34
CA PHE A 728 40.98 -8.45 30.11
C PHE A 728 41.61 -9.55 29.23
N ILE A 729 41.39 -9.51 27.92
CA ILE A 729 42.05 -10.34 26.90
C ILE A 729 43.10 -9.48 26.21
#